data_AF-A0A1G4QUP0-F1
#
_entry.id   AF-A0A1G4QUP0-F1
#
_cell.length_a   1.000
_cell.length_b   1.000
_cell.length_c   1.000
_cell.angle_alpha   90.00
_cell.angle_beta   90.00
_cell.angle_gamma   90.00
#
_symmetry.space_group_name_H-M   'P 1'
#
loop_
_entity.id
_entity.type
_entity.pdbx_description
1 polymer ?
#
loop_
_entity_poly.entity_id
_entity_poly.type
_entity_poly.pdbx_seq_one_letter_code
_entity_poly.pdbx_strand_id
1 'polypeptide(L)'
;MLGLGLLATAVQAQEMAQETTAVEVPAVKPAQEEAPPLPDNPQDAPIITDDDFNAALPPIEATTAPPAEPTPEATPDTLPEVTATDDPELDAPLPALEGYDVQPNQMAATEEALPEIRYVTVVDGLHDIHLNDEFKPLSALMNGKGKAANVAQVRARATEDEALILRLLKSQGYYDGTVTTSLAQPSEAGGPVQAHIVVTPGPAYHFGLIMADAQPTLPPDLIRNALPLQPGEQIIATHVLAAEANVSVVLQQSGYPFVKVGERDILLDGAKLTGDYTLKVDTGHRARFGGFKSDGKEAFSADHVAALTRFEKGDLYDNRKVDDLREALVSTGLFRSVAVEPVATGIFAADGSEYVDLLVHQQRGPYRTIAGEFGYNTGEGVTATASWQNRNKFPPEGALIITAALGTQEQGLTTTFRRSNAKKRDRTFQLSSALTHNIYDSYEAYTFNVAGSVARVSTPLWQKVWTWSYGFDLAASREATDGVVNFSDAADNYYIAALPTKLAYDRSDSLLNPATGYRASAEVTPLISLSGGGASIRTVFDASYYYPMGNKAVIAARSRLGVIYGGELDKIPPSRRLYAGGGGSVRGYSYQQLGPHDATGTATGGLSLFEASVEYRYRMGDIGIVPFIDIGQSYASTTPSFSDLRVGFGIGARLYTNFGPIRIDVATPVNRDKSNGEPQIALYVGIGQAF
;
A
#
# COMPACT_ATOMS: atom_id res chain seq x y z
N MET A 1 11.61 -47.26 -21.46
CA MET A 1 12.52 -48.41 -21.35
C MET A 1 13.86 -47.90 -20.84
N LEU A 2 14.40 -48.54 -19.80
CA LEU A 2 15.70 -48.34 -19.13
C LEU A 2 15.88 -46.97 -18.41
N GLY A 3 16.20 -46.89 -17.11
CA GLY A 3 16.53 -47.93 -16.14
C GLY A 3 16.43 -47.44 -14.69
N LEU A 4 15.91 -48.34 -13.86
CA LEU A 4 15.93 -48.37 -12.39
C LEU A 4 17.36 -48.62 -11.85
N GLY A 5 17.61 -48.18 -10.62
CA GLY A 5 18.36 -48.97 -9.63
C GLY A 5 19.47 -48.24 -8.85
N LEU A 6 19.25 -48.03 -7.54
CA LEU A 6 20.02 -48.52 -6.37
C LEU A 6 19.53 -47.77 -5.11
N LEU A 7 18.79 -48.41 -4.18
CA LEU A 7 19.23 -49.11 -2.94
C LEU A 7 19.98 -48.18 -1.94
N ALA A 8 19.41 -47.77 -0.80
CA ALA A 8 19.00 -48.50 0.42
C ALA A 8 20.18 -48.99 1.31
N THR A 9 20.32 -48.36 2.49
CA THR A 9 20.89 -48.79 3.79
C THR A 9 20.93 -47.51 4.65
N ALA A 10 20.45 -47.43 5.90
CA ALA A 10 20.78 -48.27 7.05
C ALA A 10 19.65 -48.30 8.10
N VAL A 11 19.64 -49.41 8.83
CA VAL A 11 18.80 -49.77 9.98
C VAL A 11 19.68 -49.71 11.25
N GLN A 12 19.02 -49.61 12.42
CA GLN A 12 19.49 -49.90 13.79
C GLN A 12 20.30 -48.84 14.57
N ALA A 13 19.62 -48.25 15.56
CA ALA A 13 20.15 -48.13 16.92
C ALA A 13 18.97 -48.16 17.91
N GLN A 14 18.96 -49.16 18.79
CA GLN A 14 18.05 -49.36 19.90
C GLN A 14 18.90 -49.51 21.18
N GLU A 15 18.30 -49.14 22.33
CA GLU A 15 18.73 -49.35 23.72
C GLU A 15 19.76 -48.39 24.33
N MET A 16 19.30 -47.53 25.25
CA MET A 16 19.51 -47.68 26.70
C MET A 16 18.94 -46.45 27.44
N ALA A 17 17.92 -46.64 28.29
CA ALA A 17 17.76 -45.90 29.55
C ALA A 17 16.67 -46.55 30.40
N GLN A 18 17.08 -46.93 31.60
CA GLN A 18 16.37 -47.68 32.63
C GLN A 18 15.29 -46.89 33.38
N GLU A 19 14.37 -47.67 33.93
CA GLU A 19 13.58 -47.46 35.14
C GLU A 19 14.03 -46.33 36.09
N THR A 20 13.09 -45.46 36.43
CA THR A 20 12.98 -44.95 37.81
C THR A 20 11.50 -44.74 38.17
N THR A 21 11.03 -45.68 39.00
CA THR A 21 10.04 -45.57 40.08
C THR A 21 9.20 -44.30 40.23
N ALA A 22 7.89 -44.53 40.20
CA ALA A 22 6.83 -43.64 40.68
C ALA A 22 6.92 -43.37 42.18
N VAL A 23 6.65 -42.11 42.56
CA VAL A 23 6.27 -41.71 43.91
C VAL A 23 4.90 -41.05 43.83
N GLU A 24 3.94 -41.67 44.49
CA GLU A 24 2.55 -41.27 44.65
C GLU A 24 2.40 -40.42 45.92
N VAL A 25 1.90 -39.18 45.80
CA VAL A 25 1.52 -38.30 46.92
C VAL A 25 0.27 -37.50 46.49
N PRO A 26 -0.73 -37.29 47.37
CA PRO A 26 -2.14 -37.39 47.01
C PRO A 26 -2.80 -36.08 46.55
N ALA A 27 -3.99 -36.25 45.96
CA ALA A 27 -4.91 -35.18 45.57
C ALA A 27 -5.40 -34.37 46.78
N VAL A 28 -5.22 -33.04 46.71
CA VAL A 28 -5.84 -32.06 47.60
C VAL A 28 -6.75 -31.16 46.76
N LYS A 29 -8.05 -31.14 47.11
CA LYS A 29 -9.06 -30.20 46.60
C LYS A 29 -8.66 -28.76 46.96
N PRO A 30 -8.80 -27.77 46.06
CA PRO A 30 -8.82 -26.37 46.48
C PRO A 30 -10.21 -26.02 47.01
N ALA A 31 -10.25 -25.58 48.27
CA ALA A 31 -11.36 -24.82 48.83
C ALA A 31 -11.41 -23.43 48.19
N GLN A 32 -12.62 -22.89 48.04
CA GLN A 32 -12.85 -21.48 47.78
C GLN A 32 -12.41 -20.69 49.02
N GLU A 33 -11.42 -19.82 48.84
CA GLU A 33 -11.11 -18.76 49.79
C GLU A 33 -10.75 -17.51 48.97
N GLU A 34 -11.53 -16.46 49.19
CA GLU A 34 -11.40 -15.14 48.56
C GLU A 34 -10.05 -14.53 48.93
N ALA A 35 -9.20 -14.30 47.94
CA ALA A 35 -7.94 -13.59 48.14
C ALA A 35 -8.17 -12.07 48.13
N PRO A 36 -7.54 -11.30 49.06
CA PRO A 36 -7.60 -9.85 49.08
C PRO A 36 -6.93 -9.25 47.83
N PRO A 37 -7.30 -8.01 47.44
CA PRO A 37 -6.75 -7.40 46.22
C PRO A 37 -5.22 -7.29 46.29
N LEU A 38 -4.57 -7.70 45.20
CA LEU A 38 -3.12 -7.58 45.01
C LEU A 38 -2.72 -6.09 44.89
N PRO A 39 -1.54 -5.71 45.38
CA PRO A 39 -1.06 -4.33 45.39
C PRO A 39 -0.70 -3.85 43.97
N ASP A 40 -0.91 -2.55 43.75
CA ASP A 40 -0.56 -1.86 42.50
C ASP A 40 0.91 -2.08 42.12
N ASN A 41 1.12 -2.34 40.83
CA ASN A 41 2.43 -2.50 40.21
C ASN A 41 3.14 -1.12 40.17
N PRO A 42 4.31 -0.94 40.80
CA PRO A 42 4.90 0.40 41.04
C PRO A 42 5.63 1.01 39.83
N GLN A 43 5.24 0.66 38.60
CA GLN A 43 5.88 1.20 37.38
C GLN A 43 4.99 2.16 36.57
N ASP A 44 3.76 2.44 37.02
CA ASP A 44 2.86 3.43 36.40
C ASP A 44 2.47 4.58 37.35
N ALA A 45 3.27 4.85 38.40
CA ALA A 45 3.10 6.04 39.23
C ALA A 45 3.94 7.21 38.66
N PRO A 46 3.39 8.44 38.55
CA PRO A 46 4.19 9.61 38.20
C PRO A 46 5.30 9.81 39.26
N ILE A 47 6.48 10.22 38.79
CA ILE A 47 7.72 10.30 39.60
C ILE A 47 7.59 11.31 40.77
N ILE A 48 6.59 12.18 40.74
CA ILE A 48 6.15 13.09 41.83
C ILE A 48 4.63 13.21 41.76
N THR A 49 3.97 13.40 42.91
CA THR A 49 2.53 13.69 42.95
C THR A 49 2.28 15.14 42.54
N ASP A 50 1.11 15.46 42.00
CA ASP A 50 0.76 16.84 41.60
C ASP A 50 0.78 17.80 42.81
N ASP A 51 0.49 17.28 44.02
CA ASP A 51 0.59 18.04 45.27
C ASP A 51 2.06 18.35 45.64
N ASP A 52 3.00 17.41 45.40
CA ASP A 52 4.44 17.65 45.60
C ASP A 52 5.04 18.56 44.52
N PHE A 53 4.51 18.52 43.29
CA PHE A 53 4.89 19.46 42.23
C PHE A 53 4.47 20.89 42.57
N ASN A 54 3.26 21.08 43.11
CA ASN A 54 2.76 22.38 43.53
C ASN A 54 3.44 22.92 44.79
N ALA A 55 3.96 22.04 45.67
CA ALA A 55 4.73 22.44 46.84
C ALA A 55 6.17 22.91 46.53
N ALA A 56 6.69 22.64 45.33
CA ALA A 56 8.04 23.00 44.89
C ALA A 56 8.12 24.36 44.16
N LEU A 57 6.99 25.07 43.98
CA LEU A 57 6.95 26.39 43.38
C LEU A 57 7.09 27.47 44.46
N PRO A 58 8.07 28.39 44.37
CA PRO A 58 8.14 29.52 45.30
C PRO A 58 6.90 30.43 45.12
N PRO A 59 6.34 30.98 46.21
CA PRO A 59 5.21 31.89 46.12
C PRO A 59 5.59 33.15 45.33
N ILE A 60 4.74 33.55 44.38
CA ILE A 60 4.91 34.80 43.63
C ILE A 60 4.58 35.95 44.57
N GLU A 61 5.60 36.50 45.23
CA GLU A 61 5.52 37.84 45.80
C GLU A 61 5.70 38.88 44.69
N ALA A 62 4.79 39.85 44.66
CA ALA A 62 4.88 41.03 43.81
C ALA A 62 6.17 41.80 44.15
N THR A 63 7.22 41.57 43.36
CA THR A 63 8.48 42.30 43.50
C THR A 63 8.39 43.61 42.72
N THR A 64 8.25 44.69 43.46
CA THR A 64 8.59 46.06 43.07
C THR A 64 10.08 46.14 42.74
N ALA A 65 10.41 46.56 41.51
CA ALA A 65 11.78 46.90 41.13
C ALA A 65 12.16 48.31 41.64
N PRO A 66 13.35 48.52 42.21
CA PRO A 66 13.89 49.84 42.55
C PRO A 66 14.32 50.64 41.30
N PRO A 67 14.42 51.98 41.40
CA PRO A 67 14.68 52.88 40.28
C PRO A 67 16.15 52.86 39.84
N ALA A 68 16.39 53.04 38.54
CA ALA A 68 17.72 53.31 37.99
C ALA A 68 18.01 54.82 37.97
N GLU A 69 19.22 55.18 38.37
CA GLU A 69 19.81 56.53 38.39
C GLU A 69 20.30 57.02 36.99
N PRO A 70 20.61 58.32 36.80
CA PRO A 70 20.44 59.04 35.55
C PRO A 70 21.68 59.01 34.62
N THR A 71 21.44 59.17 33.31
CA THR A 71 22.48 59.57 32.33
C THR A 71 22.18 61.00 31.84
N PRO A 72 23.17 61.89 31.65
CA PRO A 72 22.96 63.34 31.52
C PRO A 72 22.37 63.77 30.16
N GLU A 73 21.67 64.90 30.24
CA GLU A 73 20.99 65.64 29.18
C GLU A 73 21.84 65.92 27.93
N ALA A 74 21.24 65.71 26.77
CA ALA A 74 21.49 66.52 25.58
C ALA A 74 20.18 67.23 25.19
N THR A 75 20.19 68.54 25.41
CA THR A 75 19.34 69.62 24.88
C THR A 75 18.13 69.24 24.01
N PRO A 76 16.89 69.59 24.43
CA PRO A 76 15.71 69.53 23.58
C PRO A 76 15.62 70.80 22.71
N ASP A 77 15.74 70.63 21.40
CA ASP A 77 15.17 71.58 20.45
C ASP A 77 13.66 71.33 20.35
N THR A 78 12.94 72.43 20.43
CA THR A 78 11.49 72.59 20.54
C THR A 78 10.69 71.97 19.40
N LEU A 79 9.69 71.14 19.73
CA LEU A 79 8.46 70.98 18.94
C LEU A 79 7.27 71.55 19.75
N PRO A 80 6.31 72.22 19.08
CA PRO A 80 5.41 73.18 19.69
C PRO A 80 4.37 72.60 20.66
N GLU A 81 4.02 73.46 21.62
CA GLU A 81 2.99 73.34 22.65
C GLU A 81 1.60 73.06 22.03
N VAL A 82 1.05 71.88 22.31
CA VAL A 82 -0.38 71.62 22.10
C VAL A 82 -1.08 72.02 23.39
N THR A 83 -1.73 73.18 23.36
CA THR A 83 -2.64 73.63 24.42
C THR A 83 -3.72 72.56 24.64
N ALA A 84 -3.78 72.01 25.85
CA ALA A 84 -4.93 71.26 26.31
C ALA A 84 -6.14 72.21 26.29
N THR A 85 -7.15 71.89 25.47
CA THR A 85 -8.47 72.50 25.63
C THR A 85 -9.09 71.93 26.90
N ASP A 86 -9.44 72.82 27.83
CA ASP A 86 -10.24 72.52 29.02
C ASP A 86 -11.51 71.74 28.61
N ASP A 87 -11.51 70.42 28.84
CA ASP A 87 -12.72 69.61 28.70
C ASP A 87 -13.30 69.37 30.11
N PRO A 88 -14.37 70.10 30.49
CA PRO A 88 -14.95 70.00 31.83
C PRO A 88 -15.60 68.64 32.13
N GLU A 89 -15.65 67.70 31.17
CA GLU A 89 -16.12 66.32 31.41
C GLU A 89 -15.07 65.43 32.09
N LEU A 90 -13.77 65.77 32.04
CA LEU A 90 -12.69 64.97 32.64
C LEU A 90 -12.55 65.12 34.17
N ASP A 91 -13.14 66.17 34.76
CA ASP A 91 -13.16 66.43 36.21
C ASP A 91 -14.47 65.98 36.89
N ALA A 92 -15.40 65.36 36.15
CA ALA A 92 -16.64 64.85 36.72
C ALA A 92 -16.41 63.50 37.44
N PRO A 93 -16.93 63.30 38.68
CA PRO A 93 -16.81 62.01 39.36
C PRO A 93 -17.56 60.92 38.59
N LEU A 94 -16.87 59.80 38.34
CA LEU A 94 -17.42 58.67 37.59
C LEU A 94 -18.69 58.11 38.26
N PRO A 95 -19.79 57.88 37.52
CA PRO A 95 -21.02 57.31 38.05
C PRO A 95 -20.84 55.84 38.47
N ALA A 96 -21.63 55.39 39.44
CA ALA A 96 -21.57 54.03 39.99
C ALA A 96 -21.94 52.95 38.95
N LEU A 97 -21.17 51.85 38.93
CA LEU A 97 -21.22 50.76 37.94
C LEU A 97 -22.51 49.90 37.95
N GLU A 98 -23.45 50.14 38.85
CA GLU A 98 -24.66 49.31 39.03
C GLU A 98 -25.79 49.63 38.03
N GLY A 99 -25.59 50.59 37.11
CA GLY A 99 -26.55 50.98 36.08
C GLY A 99 -26.07 50.84 34.63
N TYR A 100 -24.91 50.23 34.37
CA TYR A 100 -24.37 50.09 33.02
C TYR A 100 -24.93 48.83 32.33
N ASP A 101 -25.95 49.02 31.51
CA ASP A 101 -26.37 48.06 30.48
C ASP A 101 -25.32 48.09 29.34
N VAL A 102 -24.50 47.04 29.27
CA VAL A 102 -23.49 46.88 28.22
C VAL A 102 -24.22 46.50 26.93
N GLN A 103 -24.76 47.49 26.24
CA GLN A 103 -25.09 47.29 24.83
C GLN A 103 -23.76 47.12 24.08
N PRO A 104 -23.52 45.98 23.40
CA PRO A 104 -22.32 45.81 22.61
C PRO A 104 -22.24 46.98 21.63
N ASN A 105 -21.08 47.63 21.64
CA ASN A 105 -20.80 48.79 20.80
C ASN A 105 -21.07 48.41 19.34
N GLN A 106 -22.24 48.79 18.83
CA GLN A 106 -22.57 48.80 17.41
C GLN A 106 -21.85 49.99 16.75
N MET A 107 -20.55 50.15 17.01
CA MET A 107 -19.65 50.54 15.95
C MET A 107 -19.40 49.28 15.14
N ALA A 108 -20.43 48.89 14.39
CA ALA A 108 -20.17 48.49 13.03
C ALA A 108 -19.28 49.61 12.47
N ALA A 109 -17.98 49.35 12.37
CA ALA A 109 -17.34 49.72 11.14
C ALA A 109 -18.20 49.04 10.08
N THR A 110 -19.20 49.77 9.60
CA THR A 110 -19.72 49.55 8.28
C THR A 110 -18.46 49.62 7.44
N GLU A 111 -17.83 48.47 7.17
CA GLU A 111 -17.18 48.30 5.88
C GLU A 111 -18.32 48.60 4.91
N GLU A 112 -18.49 49.88 4.59
CA GLU A 112 -19.10 50.25 3.33
C GLU A 112 -18.30 49.44 2.32
N ALA A 113 -18.87 48.32 1.89
CA ALA A 113 -18.30 47.49 0.86
C ALA A 113 -18.08 48.45 -0.30
N LEU A 114 -16.81 48.86 -0.48
CA LEU A 114 -16.42 49.72 -1.58
C LEU A 114 -17.04 49.09 -2.83
N PRO A 115 -17.79 49.86 -3.64
CA PRO A 115 -18.57 49.29 -4.71
C PRO A 115 -17.65 48.41 -5.57
N GLU A 116 -17.96 47.11 -5.65
CA GLU A 116 -17.19 46.15 -6.46
C GLU A 116 -17.10 46.71 -7.88
N ILE A 117 -15.90 47.07 -8.30
CA ILE A 117 -15.68 47.51 -9.68
C ILE A 117 -15.58 46.28 -10.57
N ARG A 118 -16.24 46.36 -11.72
CA ARG A 118 -16.11 45.34 -12.77
C ARG A 118 -14.88 45.67 -13.62
N TYR A 119 -14.18 44.64 -14.09
CA TYR A 119 -13.12 44.80 -15.08
C TYR A 119 -13.18 43.71 -16.13
N VAL A 120 -12.62 44.01 -17.29
CA VAL A 120 -12.42 43.08 -18.39
C VAL A 120 -10.93 42.98 -18.68
N THR A 121 -10.44 41.76 -18.85
CA THR A 121 -9.03 41.50 -19.16
C THR A 121 -8.91 41.07 -20.62
N VAL A 122 -8.04 41.74 -21.36
CA VAL A 122 -7.70 41.40 -22.74
C VAL A 122 -6.20 41.18 -22.80
N VAL A 123 -5.79 40.02 -23.30
CA VAL A 123 -4.37 39.65 -23.44
C VAL A 123 -4.08 39.32 -24.89
N ASP A 124 -3.19 40.10 -25.50
CA ASP A 124 -2.78 39.95 -26.90
C ASP A 124 -1.34 39.43 -26.98
N GLY A 125 -1.08 38.56 -27.95
CA GLY A 125 0.25 38.00 -28.25
C GLY A 125 0.59 36.65 -27.61
N LEU A 126 -0.11 36.22 -26.55
CA LEU A 126 0.12 34.90 -25.92
C LEU A 126 -0.40 33.71 -26.74
N HIS A 127 -1.43 33.93 -27.56
CA HIS A 127 -2.02 32.86 -28.37
C HIS A 127 -1.03 32.34 -29.43
N ASP A 128 -0.26 33.24 -30.02
CA ASP A 128 0.68 32.97 -31.12
C ASP A 128 1.87 32.10 -30.68
N ILE A 129 2.16 32.09 -29.37
CA ILE A 129 3.23 31.29 -28.75
C ILE A 129 2.69 30.17 -27.85
N HIS A 130 1.41 29.84 -27.95
CA HIS A 130 0.75 28.74 -27.22
C HIS A 130 0.84 28.82 -25.68
N LEU A 131 1.07 30.00 -25.10
CA LEU A 131 1.18 30.20 -23.64
C LEU A 131 -0.15 30.55 -22.95
N ASN A 132 -1.22 30.74 -23.73
CA ASN A 132 -2.51 31.18 -23.20
C ASN A 132 -3.13 30.17 -22.20
N ASP A 133 -2.99 28.87 -22.46
CA ASP A 133 -3.58 27.84 -21.61
C ASP A 133 -2.79 27.61 -20.31
N GLU A 134 -1.49 27.91 -20.31
CA GLU A 134 -0.64 27.89 -19.11
C GLU A 134 -0.85 29.16 -18.26
N PHE A 135 -1.05 30.32 -18.90
CA PHE A 135 -1.29 31.60 -18.23
C PHE A 135 -2.64 31.67 -17.51
N LYS A 136 -3.74 31.27 -18.18
CA LYS A 136 -5.11 31.38 -17.66
C LYS A 136 -5.32 30.89 -16.21
N PRO A 137 -4.92 29.66 -15.82
CA PRO A 137 -5.12 29.17 -14.46
C PRO A 137 -4.26 29.89 -13.42
N LEU A 138 -3.16 30.51 -13.84
CA LEU A 138 -2.20 31.21 -12.98
C LEU A 138 -2.48 32.71 -12.86
N SER A 139 -3.28 33.29 -13.76
CA SER A 139 -3.57 34.73 -13.82
C SER A 139 -4.39 35.21 -12.63
N ALA A 140 -3.89 36.22 -11.94
CA ALA A 140 -4.56 36.91 -10.85
C ALA A 140 -5.79 37.70 -11.36
N LEU A 141 -5.71 38.31 -12.55
CA LEU A 141 -6.85 38.99 -13.16
C LEU A 141 -7.97 38.01 -13.55
N MET A 142 -7.65 36.84 -14.11
CA MET A 142 -8.67 35.86 -14.51
C MET A 142 -9.29 35.15 -13.29
N ASN A 143 -8.48 34.84 -12.27
CA ASN A 143 -8.95 34.27 -11.01
C ASN A 143 -9.91 35.21 -10.26
N GLY A 144 -9.76 36.52 -10.42
CA GLY A 144 -10.67 37.52 -9.89
C GLY A 144 -12.05 37.59 -10.56
N LYS A 145 -12.32 36.80 -11.61
CA LYS A 145 -13.62 36.68 -12.30
C LYS A 145 -14.25 38.03 -12.70
N GLY A 146 -13.41 39.01 -13.06
CA GLY A 146 -13.84 40.35 -13.48
C GLY A 146 -14.36 41.24 -12.36
N LYS A 147 -14.04 40.95 -11.08
CA LYS A 147 -14.45 41.71 -9.89
C LYS A 147 -13.27 42.12 -9.03
N ALA A 148 -13.23 43.38 -8.61
CA ALA A 148 -12.21 43.91 -7.70
C ALA A 148 -12.80 44.96 -6.74
N ALA A 149 -12.19 45.10 -5.56
CA ALA A 149 -12.59 46.07 -4.54
C ALA A 149 -12.31 47.53 -4.97
N ASN A 150 -11.27 47.75 -5.77
CA ASN A 150 -10.92 49.07 -6.31
C ASN A 150 -9.94 48.96 -7.50
N VAL A 151 -9.69 50.07 -8.18
CA VAL A 151 -8.79 50.14 -9.35
C VAL A 151 -7.34 49.76 -8.97
N ALA A 152 -6.92 50.05 -7.74
CA ALA A 152 -5.59 49.69 -7.26
C ALA A 152 -5.41 48.17 -7.18
N GLN A 153 -6.44 47.42 -6.81
CA GLN A 153 -6.40 45.95 -6.82
C GLN A 153 -6.32 45.40 -8.24
N VAL A 154 -7.04 45.97 -9.21
CA VAL A 154 -6.92 45.59 -10.63
C VAL A 154 -5.51 45.85 -11.13
N ARG A 155 -4.92 47.00 -10.77
CA ARG A 155 -3.52 47.32 -11.11
C ARG A 155 -2.53 46.34 -10.48
N ALA A 156 -2.69 46.02 -9.19
CA ALA A 156 -1.82 45.06 -8.51
C ALA A 156 -1.87 43.67 -9.18
N ARG A 157 -3.08 43.18 -9.51
CA ARG A 157 -3.26 41.92 -10.25
C ARG A 157 -2.66 41.99 -11.66
N ALA A 158 -2.78 43.12 -12.35
CA ALA A 158 -2.17 43.32 -13.66
C ALA A 158 -0.64 43.29 -13.60
N THR A 159 -0.03 43.91 -12.58
CA THR A 159 1.43 43.86 -12.35
C THR A 159 1.90 42.45 -12.00
N GLU A 160 1.11 41.68 -11.25
CA GLU A 160 1.39 40.27 -10.97
C GLU A 160 1.34 39.43 -12.25
N ASP A 161 0.31 39.63 -13.08
CA ASP A 161 0.17 38.96 -14.38
C ASP A 161 1.28 39.35 -15.37
N GLU A 162 1.74 40.61 -15.35
CA GLU A 162 2.89 41.08 -16.13
C GLU A 162 4.15 40.29 -15.76
N ALA A 163 4.45 40.19 -14.46
CA ALA A 163 5.60 39.43 -13.96
C ALA A 163 5.48 37.93 -14.27
N LEU A 164 4.27 37.37 -14.18
CA LEU A 164 3.98 35.99 -14.56
C LEU A 164 4.25 35.75 -16.05
N ILE A 165 3.72 36.61 -16.93
CA ILE A 165 3.94 36.49 -18.39
C ILE A 165 5.42 36.62 -18.73
N LEU A 166 6.13 37.61 -18.16
CA LEU A 166 7.58 37.73 -18.36
C LEU A 166 8.34 36.47 -17.93
N ARG A 167 7.90 35.81 -16.86
CA ARG A 167 8.47 34.54 -16.42
C ARG A 167 8.16 33.39 -17.38
N LEU A 168 6.94 33.32 -17.91
CA LEU A 168 6.53 32.32 -18.91
C LEU A 168 7.25 32.52 -20.25
N LEU A 169 7.46 33.77 -20.68
CA LEU A 169 8.28 34.07 -21.85
C LEU A 169 9.70 33.56 -21.66
N LYS A 170 10.33 33.90 -20.53
CA LYS A 170 11.68 33.42 -20.20
C LYS A 170 11.75 31.90 -20.06
N SER A 171 10.71 31.23 -19.57
CA SER A 171 10.68 29.77 -19.48
C SER A 171 10.61 29.08 -20.84
N GLN A 172 10.12 29.77 -21.87
CA GLN A 172 10.12 29.31 -23.26
C GLN A 172 11.30 29.87 -24.07
N GLY A 173 12.29 30.51 -23.44
CA GLY A 173 13.50 31.01 -24.13
C GLY A 173 13.35 32.37 -24.80
N TYR A 174 12.26 33.10 -24.53
CA TYR A 174 12.04 34.47 -24.99
C TYR A 174 12.59 35.48 -23.95
N TYR A 175 13.91 35.64 -23.90
CA TYR A 175 14.58 36.46 -22.88
C TYR A 175 14.44 37.97 -23.09
N ASP A 176 14.30 38.40 -24.35
CA ASP A 176 14.07 39.81 -24.73
C ASP A 176 12.59 40.18 -24.78
N GLY A 177 11.72 39.29 -24.30
CA GLY A 177 10.28 39.51 -24.29
C GLY A 177 9.88 40.69 -23.41
N THR A 178 8.94 41.49 -23.90
CA THR A 178 8.40 42.65 -23.19
C THR A 178 6.90 42.51 -23.03
N VAL A 179 6.40 42.96 -21.88
CA VAL A 179 4.98 42.97 -21.56
C VAL A 179 4.62 44.39 -21.18
N THR A 180 3.57 44.94 -21.78
CA THR A 180 3.06 46.26 -21.44
C THR A 180 1.64 46.10 -20.91
N THR A 181 1.42 46.58 -19.69
CA THR A 181 0.09 46.61 -19.08
C THR A 181 -0.48 48.03 -19.14
N SER A 182 -1.71 48.16 -19.63
CA SER A 182 -2.44 49.43 -19.64
C SER A 182 -3.84 49.26 -19.05
N LEU A 183 -4.28 50.28 -18.31
CA LEU A 183 -5.60 50.32 -17.67
C LEU A 183 -6.38 51.46 -18.32
N ALA A 184 -7.37 51.13 -19.14
CA ALA A 184 -8.28 52.13 -19.69
C ALA A 184 -9.48 52.30 -18.76
N GLN A 185 -9.72 53.55 -18.36
CA GLN A 185 -10.95 53.91 -17.66
C GLN A 185 -12.13 53.86 -18.65
N PRO A 186 -13.33 53.48 -18.19
CA PRO A 186 -14.47 53.34 -19.08
C PRO A 186 -14.90 54.70 -19.64
N SER A 187 -15.30 54.73 -20.91
CA SER A 187 -15.81 55.94 -21.59
C SER A 187 -17.19 56.39 -21.08
N GLU A 188 -17.92 55.51 -20.40
CA GLU A 188 -19.20 55.81 -19.73
C GLU A 188 -19.04 55.69 -18.20
N ALA A 189 -19.66 56.60 -17.46
CA ALA A 189 -19.65 56.56 -16.00
C ALA A 189 -20.31 55.24 -15.51
N GLY A 190 -19.52 54.36 -14.89
CA GLY A 190 -19.97 53.05 -14.39
C GLY A 190 -19.63 51.84 -15.26
N GLY A 191 -18.91 52.01 -16.38
CA GLY A 191 -18.42 50.88 -17.19
C GLY A 191 -17.31 50.06 -16.51
N PRO A 192 -16.96 48.87 -17.03
CA PRO A 192 -15.87 48.07 -16.47
C PRO A 192 -14.50 48.66 -16.85
N VAL A 193 -13.55 48.63 -15.92
CA VAL A 193 -12.15 48.97 -16.19
C VAL A 193 -11.57 47.95 -17.18
N GLN A 194 -10.88 48.40 -18.23
CA GLN A 194 -10.22 47.48 -19.15
C GLN A 194 -8.75 47.35 -18.79
N ALA A 195 -8.33 46.14 -18.42
CA ALA A 195 -6.92 45.78 -18.26
C ALA A 195 -6.44 45.14 -19.57
N HIS A 196 -5.63 45.87 -20.33
CA HIS A 196 -5.09 45.42 -21.60
C HIS A 196 -3.61 45.07 -21.43
N ILE A 197 -3.28 43.82 -21.70
CA ILE A 197 -1.92 43.29 -21.61
C ILE A 197 -1.45 42.96 -23.01
N VAL A 198 -0.43 43.69 -23.48
CA VAL A 198 0.20 43.46 -24.78
C VAL A 198 1.52 42.75 -24.57
N VAL A 199 1.65 41.56 -25.16
CA VAL A 199 2.84 40.72 -25.04
C VAL A 199 3.60 40.72 -26.35
N THR A 200 4.88 41.10 -26.29
CA THR A 200 5.80 41.01 -27.43
C THR A 200 6.91 40.02 -27.08
N PRO A 201 6.88 38.78 -27.60
CA PRO A 201 7.80 37.72 -27.19
C PRO A 201 9.27 38.01 -27.56
N GLY A 202 9.52 38.70 -28.68
CA GLY A 202 10.87 38.81 -29.22
C GLY A 202 11.38 37.49 -29.83
N PRO A 203 12.65 37.42 -30.23
CA PRO A 203 13.24 36.20 -30.79
C PRO A 203 13.47 35.13 -29.71
N ALA A 204 13.34 33.85 -30.09
CA ALA A 204 13.66 32.72 -29.24
C ALA A 204 15.18 32.47 -29.22
N TYR A 205 15.74 32.24 -28.03
CA TYR A 205 17.12 31.84 -27.85
C TYR A 205 17.29 30.32 -27.96
N HIS A 206 18.39 29.89 -28.56
CA HIS A 206 18.72 28.49 -28.80
C HIS A 206 20.03 28.13 -28.10
N PHE A 207 20.23 26.87 -27.72
CA PHE A 207 21.48 26.43 -27.10
C PHE A 207 22.66 26.57 -28.06
N GLY A 208 23.73 27.21 -27.59
CA GLY A 208 25.02 27.22 -28.26
C GLY A 208 25.87 26.05 -27.79
N LEU A 209 26.97 26.35 -27.10
CA LEU A 209 27.82 25.37 -26.45
C LEU A 209 27.16 24.85 -25.17
N ILE A 210 27.30 23.55 -24.90
CA ILE A 210 26.77 22.91 -23.70
C ILE A 210 27.92 22.22 -22.99
N MET A 211 28.25 22.67 -21.78
CA MET A 211 29.36 22.18 -20.97
C MET A 211 28.88 21.73 -19.59
N ALA A 212 29.59 20.74 -19.04
CA ALA A 212 29.49 20.37 -17.65
C ALA A 212 30.86 20.59 -17.00
N ASP A 213 30.90 21.44 -15.97
CA ASP A 213 32.08 21.65 -15.13
C ASP A 213 31.99 20.69 -13.95
N ALA A 214 32.72 19.59 -14.02
CA ALA A 214 32.61 18.47 -13.09
C ALA A 214 33.93 17.68 -12.97
N GLN A 215 34.12 16.98 -11.85
CA GLN A 215 35.23 16.03 -11.72
C GLN A 215 35.03 14.82 -12.65
N PRO A 216 36.11 14.09 -13.01
CA PRO A 216 36.02 12.95 -13.92
C PRO A 216 35.09 11.85 -13.40
N THR A 217 34.29 11.28 -14.30
CA THR A 217 33.38 10.16 -14.00
C THR A 217 33.77 8.88 -14.75
N LEU A 218 33.14 7.77 -14.36
CA LEU A 218 33.34 6.44 -14.94
C LEU A 218 31.96 5.88 -15.33
N PRO A 219 31.64 5.79 -16.63
CA PRO A 219 32.44 6.21 -17.80
C PRO A 219 32.62 7.74 -17.90
N PRO A 220 33.64 8.25 -18.63
CA PRO A 220 33.92 9.70 -18.73
C PRO A 220 32.77 10.54 -19.27
N ASP A 221 32.01 10.01 -20.22
CA ASP A 221 30.90 10.73 -20.88
C ASP A 221 29.58 10.64 -20.09
N LEU A 222 29.59 10.10 -18.86
CA LEU A 222 28.38 9.83 -18.09
C LEU A 222 27.51 11.08 -17.91
N ILE A 223 28.12 12.21 -17.53
CA ILE A 223 27.40 13.47 -17.30
C ILE A 223 26.86 14.03 -18.62
N ARG A 224 27.66 14.01 -19.69
CA ARG A 224 27.22 14.53 -20.99
C ARG A 224 26.05 13.73 -21.55
N ASN A 225 26.09 12.41 -21.42
CA ASN A 225 25.00 11.52 -21.82
C ASN A 225 23.75 11.68 -20.94
N ALA A 226 23.94 12.01 -19.65
CA ALA A 226 22.84 12.28 -18.73
C ALA A 226 22.22 13.69 -18.89
N LEU A 227 22.85 14.57 -19.66
CA LEU A 227 22.35 15.91 -19.97
C LEU A 227 21.81 15.94 -21.42
N PRO A 228 20.54 15.55 -21.65
CA PRO A 228 19.95 15.38 -22.99
C PRO A 228 19.62 16.71 -23.70
N LEU A 229 20.45 17.74 -23.51
CA LEU A 229 20.35 19.02 -24.20
C LEU A 229 21.25 19.02 -25.44
N GLN A 230 20.71 19.52 -26.55
CA GLN A 230 21.41 19.57 -27.84
C GLN A 230 21.67 21.00 -28.30
N PRO A 231 22.87 21.29 -28.84
CA PRO A 231 23.11 22.56 -29.53
C PRO A 231 22.07 22.80 -30.64
N GLY A 232 21.55 24.03 -30.71
CA GLY A 232 20.52 24.43 -31.66
C GLY A 232 19.08 24.18 -31.20
N GLU A 233 18.85 23.48 -30.09
CA GLU A 233 17.52 23.37 -29.48
C GLU A 233 17.11 24.69 -28.80
N GLN A 234 15.83 25.05 -28.82
CA GLN A 234 15.32 26.22 -28.10
C GLN A 234 15.51 26.05 -26.58
N ILE A 235 15.86 27.14 -25.89
CA ILE A 235 16.08 27.09 -24.44
C ILE A 235 14.74 27.05 -23.72
N ILE A 236 14.28 25.83 -23.39
CA ILE A 236 13.04 25.61 -22.64
C ILE A 236 13.39 25.21 -21.20
N ALA A 237 12.91 25.98 -20.23
CA ALA A 237 13.28 25.81 -18.82
C ALA A 237 12.86 24.45 -18.23
N THR A 238 11.73 23.89 -18.67
CA THR A 238 11.29 22.55 -18.24
C THR A 238 12.24 21.47 -18.73
N HIS A 239 12.78 21.58 -19.95
CA HIS A 239 13.78 20.67 -20.49
C HIS A 239 15.10 20.79 -19.73
N VAL A 240 15.54 22.02 -19.43
CA VAL A 240 16.75 22.27 -18.61
C VAL A 240 16.63 21.65 -17.23
N LEU A 241 15.53 21.91 -16.52
CA LEU A 241 15.29 21.36 -15.18
C LEU A 241 15.23 19.84 -15.18
N ALA A 242 14.57 19.24 -16.19
CA ALA A 242 14.51 17.79 -16.35
C ALA A 242 15.89 17.19 -16.64
N ALA A 243 16.70 17.86 -17.48
CA ALA A 243 18.06 17.43 -17.81
C ALA A 243 18.98 17.47 -16.58
N GLU A 244 18.94 18.56 -15.79
CA GLU A 244 19.70 18.68 -14.54
C GLU A 244 19.30 17.64 -13.49
N ALA A 245 18.00 17.42 -13.31
CA ALA A 245 17.49 16.37 -12.44
C ALA A 245 17.95 14.97 -12.90
N ASN A 246 17.96 14.72 -14.21
CA ASN A 246 18.43 13.47 -14.78
C ASN A 246 19.92 13.24 -14.52
N VAL A 247 20.76 14.29 -14.58
CA VAL A 247 22.19 14.20 -14.20
C VAL A 247 22.34 13.73 -12.76
N SER A 248 21.60 14.33 -11.82
CA SER A 248 21.61 13.91 -10.40
C SER A 248 21.22 12.44 -10.23
N VAL A 249 20.11 12.03 -10.87
CA VAL A 249 19.59 10.66 -10.81
C VAL A 249 20.58 9.66 -11.40
N VAL A 250 21.09 9.91 -12.61
CA VAL A 250 22.00 8.97 -13.32
C VAL A 250 23.32 8.82 -12.56
N LEU A 251 23.86 9.89 -11.99
CA LEU A 251 25.09 9.83 -11.18
C LEU A 251 24.89 9.01 -9.92
N GLN A 252 23.79 9.24 -9.18
CA GLN A 252 23.45 8.43 -8.00
C GLN A 252 23.21 6.95 -8.33
N GLN A 253 22.69 6.64 -9.53
CA GLN A 253 22.51 5.27 -10.02
C GLN A 253 23.81 4.62 -10.53
N SER A 254 24.85 5.41 -10.78
CA SER A 254 26.13 4.95 -11.35
C SER A 254 27.29 4.92 -10.34
N GLY A 255 26.96 5.09 -9.05
CA GLY A 255 27.90 4.99 -7.95
C GLY A 255 28.31 6.31 -7.32
N TYR A 256 27.65 7.43 -7.58
CA TYR A 256 27.99 8.74 -6.98
C TYR A 256 26.90 9.20 -5.99
N PRO A 257 26.86 8.67 -4.76
CA PRO A 257 25.79 8.96 -3.79
C PRO A 257 25.73 10.42 -3.35
N PHE A 258 26.87 11.10 -3.31
CA PHE A 258 27.01 12.45 -2.76
C PHE A 258 27.04 13.55 -3.81
N VAL A 259 26.56 13.25 -5.04
CA VAL A 259 26.51 14.23 -6.11
C VAL A 259 25.69 15.46 -5.69
N LYS A 260 26.20 16.65 -6.01
CA LYS A 260 25.51 17.93 -5.87
C LYS A 260 25.53 18.65 -7.20
N VAL A 261 24.34 18.87 -7.75
CA VAL A 261 24.16 19.72 -8.92
C VAL A 261 24.14 21.17 -8.45
N GLY A 262 25.09 21.97 -8.94
CA GLY A 262 25.24 23.38 -8.60
C GLY A 262 24.37 24.28 -9.45
N GLU A 263 24.62 25.59 -9.37
CA GLU A 263 23.90 26.57 -10.18
C GLU A 263 24.30 26.47 -11.66
N ARG A 264 23.29 26.53 -12.52
CA ARG A 264 23.46 26.64 -13.97
C ARG A 264 23.90 28.05 -14.35
N ASP A 265 24.71 28.15 -15.39
CA ASP A 265 25.07 29.42 -16.03
C ASP A 265 24.65 29.38 -17.50
N ILE A 266 23.96 30.42 -17.96
CA ILE A 266 23.50 30.56 -19.34
C ILE A 266 23.92 31.93 -19.85
N LEU A 267 24.98 31.96 -20.65
CA LEU A 267 25.50 33.18 -21.25
C LEU A 267 24.78 33.46 -22.56
N LEU A 268 23.91 34.47 -22.58
CA LEU A 268 23.12 34.86 -23.76
C LEU A 268 23.92 35.80 -24.68
N ASP A 269 23.98 35.46 -25.97
CA ASP A 269 24.51 36.29 -27.07
C ASP A 269 23.34 36.80 -27.91
N GLY A 270 22.94 38.06 -27.68
CA GLY A 270 21.83 38.70 -28.39
C GLY A 270 22.07 38.96 -29.88
N ALA A 271 23.32 38.88 -30.37
CA ALA A 271 23.60 39.01 -31.80
C ALA A 271 23.39 37.69 -32.55
N LYS A 272 23.67 36.56 -31.89
CA LYS A 272 23.49 35.21 -32.47
C LYS A 272 22.19 34.53 -32.05
N LEU A 273 21.49 35.08 -31.05
CA LEU A 273 20.31 34.48 -30.42
C LEU A 273 20.62 33.10 -29.84
N THR A 274 21.81 32.95 -29.28
CA THR A 274 22.31 31.70 -28.67
C THR A 274 22.59 31.87 -27.18
N GLY A 275 22.40 30.81 -26.40
CA GLY A 275 22.81 30.74 -24.99
C GLY A 275 23.81 29.61 -24.77
N ASP A 276 25.03 29.94 -24.35
CA ASP A 276 26.03 28.95 -23.95
C ASP A 276 25.73 28.49 -22.52
N TYR A 277 25.46 27.19 -22.37
CA TYR A 277 25.01 26.58 -21.12
C TYR A 277 26.17 25.86 -20.41
N THR A 278 26.40 26.18 -19.14
CA THR A 278 27.36 25.48 -18.27
C THR A 278 26.66 24.99 -17.00
N LEU A 279 26.77 23.69 -16.74
CA LEU A 279 26.30 23.08 -15.49
C LEU A 279 27.47 22.74 -14.58
N LYS A 280 27.49 23.32 -13.37
CA LYS A 280 28.45 22.93 -12.32
C LYS A 280 27.95 21.68 -11.60
N VAL A 281 28.77 20.63 -11.52
CA VAL A 281 28.43 19.39 -10.83
C VAL A 281 29.58 18.96 -9.93
N ASP A 282 29.33 18.91 -8.62
CA ASP A 282 30.22 18.23 -7.69
C ASP A 282 29.82 16.75 -7.65
N THR A 283 30.61 15.91 -8.30
CA THR A 283 30.32 14.48 -8.44
C THR A 283 30.54 13.69 -7.15
N GLY A 284 31.41 14.18 -6.26
CA GLY A 284 31.90 13.41 -5.11
C GLY A 284 32.68 12.16 -5.52
N HIS A 285 33.08 11.35 -4.53
CA HIS A 285 33.74 10.08 -4.81
C HIS A 285 32.73 9.04 -5.33
N ARG A 286 33.20 8.20 -6.27
CA ARG A 286 32.48 6.98 -6.62
C ARG A 286 32.49 6.03 -5.42
N ALA A 287 31.38 5.35 -5.17
CA ALA A 287 31.15 4.60 -3.95
C ALA A 287 30.74 3.15 -4.17
N ARG A 288 31.01 2.34 -3.15
CA ARG A 288 30.56 0.95 -2.99
C ARG A 288 29.80 0.80 -1.69
N PHE A 289 28.85 -0.14 -1.66
CA PHE A 289 28.10 -0.43 -0.45
C PHE A 289 29.03 -0.95 0.66
N GLY A 290 28.96 -0.32 1.82
CA GLY A 290 29.66 -0.68 3.03
C GLY A 290 28.80 -1.53 3.96
N GLY A 291 28.65 -1.09 5.21
CA GLY A 291 27.79 -1.67 6.23
C GLY A 291 26.51 -0.87 6.46
N PHE A 292 25.84 -1.18 7.57
CA PHE A 292 24.62 -0.51 8.01
C PHE A 292 24.83 0.09 9.39
N LYS A 293 24.28 1.29 9.58
CA LYS A 293 24.13 1.94 10.88
C LYS A 293 22.64 2.18 11.11
N SER A 294 22.23 2.30 12.37
CA SER A 294 20.84 2.59 12.70
C SER A 294 20.77 3.55 13.88
N ASP A 295 19.71 4.35 13.89
CA ASP A 295 19.38 5.23 15.01
C ASP A 295 17.86 5.30 15.26
N GLY A 296 17.50 6.03 16.30
CA GLY A 296 16.11 6.23 16.71
C GLY A 296 15.54 5.07 17.52
N LYS A 297 14.23 4.85 17.40
CA LYS A 297 13.54 3.73 18.05
C LYS A 297 13.55 2.55 17.10
N GLU A 298 14.64 1.78 17.13
CA GLU A 298 14.89 0.69 16.18
C GLU A 298 13.81 -0.39 16.24
N ALA A 299 13.36 -0.88 15.08
CA ALA A 299 12.56 -2.10 14.98
C ALA A 299 13.44 -3.31 14.66
N PHE A 300 14.55 -3.09 13.94
CA PHE A 300 15.47 -4.09 13.45
C PHE A 300 16.92 -3.72 13.76
N SER A 301 17.74 -4.74 14.02
CA SER A 301 19.20 -4.60 14.05
C SER A 301 19.77 -4.43 12.63
N ALA A 302 21.01 -3.94 12.56
CA ALA A 302 21.78 -3.83 11.31
C ALA A 302 21.85 -5.16 10.53
N ASP A 303 22.02 -6.29 11.22
CA ASP A 303 22.06 -7.62 10.58
C ASP A 303 20.75 -7.98 9.89
N HIS A 304 19.61 -7.61 10.50
CA HIS A 304 18.31 -7.89 9.91
C HIS A 304 18.02 -6.95 8.73
N VAL A 305 18.44 -5.68 8.81
CA VAL A 305 18.41 -4.75 7.68
C VAL A 305 19.24 -5.32 6.51
N ALA A 306 20.43 -5.85 6.78
CA ALA A 306 21.28 -6.47 5.77
C ALA A 306 20.60 -7.66 5.08
N ALA A 307 19.79 -8.45 5.80
CA ALA A 307 19.06 -9.58 5.21
C ALA A 307 17.94 -9.18 4.23
N LEU A 308 17.54 -7.89 4.22
CA LEU A 308 16.49 -7.34 3.36
C LEU A 308 17.02 -6.72 2.05
N THR A 309 18.33 -6.59 1.89
CA THR A 309 18.93 -5.92 0.72
C THR A 309 18.93 -6.81 -0.53
N ARG A 310 19.13 -6.18 -1.69
CA ARG A 310 19.43 -6.84 -2.99
C ARG A 310 20.86 -6.57 -3.47
N PHE A 311 21.73 -6.24 -2.54
CA PHE A 311 23.14 -5.97 -2.78
C PHE A 311 23.97 -6.52 -1.64
N GLU A 312 25.22 -6.80 -1.95
CA GLU A 312 26.22 -7.25 -0.99
C GLU A 312 27.23 -6.14 -0.72
N LYS A 313 27.96 -6.26 0.40
CA LYS A 313 29.05 -5.35 0.71
C LYS A 313 30.11 -5.41 -0.40
N GLY A 314 30.50 -4.25 -0.91
CA GLY A 314 31.45 -4.11 -2.01
C GLY A 314 30.82 -3.97 -3.40
N ASP A 315 29.51 -4.22 -3.55
CA ASP A 315 28.79 -3.87 -4.78
C ASP A 315 28.91 -2.37 -5.06
N LEU A 316 28.93 -1.99 -6.34
CA LEU A 316 28.86 -0.58 -6.72
C LEU A 316 27.57 0.05 -6.16
N TYR A 317 27.68 1.25 -5.60
CA TYR A 317 26.52 1.99 -5.09
C TYR A 317 25.53 2.26 -6.23
N ASP A 318 24.25 2.06 -5.94
CA ASP A 318 23.15 2.38 -6.86
C ASP A 318 21.94 2.79 -6.02
N ASN A 319 21.50 4.03 -6.17
CA ASN A 319 20.40 4.57 -5.37
C ASN A 319 19.09 3.78 -5.53
N ARG A 320 18.87 3.12 -6.67
CA ARG A 320 17.68 2.27 -6.88
C ARG A 320 17.63 1.11 -5.89
N LYS A 321 18.80 0.59 -5.48
CA LYS A 321 18.89 -0.47 -4.49
C LYS A 321 18.67 0.03 -3.06
N VAL A 322 19.00 1.30 -2.78
CA VAL A 322 18.70 1.96 -1.50
C VAL A 322 17.21 2.23 -1.38
N ASP A 323 16.57 2.72 -2.45
CA ASP A 323 15.13 2.89 -2.51
C ASP A 323 14.39 1.56 -2.34
N ASP A 324 14.85 0.51 -3.03
CA ASP A 324 14.30 -0.85 -2.89
C ASP A 324 14.44 -1.40 -1.45
N LEU A 325 15.52 -1.06 -0.73
CA LEU A 325 15.67 -1.38 0.69
C LEU A 325 14.70 -0.57 1.56
N ARG A 326 14.58 0.74 1.32
CA ARG A 326 13.63 1.59 2.05
C ARG A 326 12.20 1.07 1.89
N GLU A 327 11.80 0.74 0.66
CA GLU A 327 10.50 0.13 0.40
C GLU A 327 10.37 -1.23 1.11
N ALA A 328 11.41 -2.08 1.04
CA ALA A 328 11.46 -3.37 1.75
C ALA A 328 11.11 -3.21 3.24
N LEU A 329 11.75 -2.24 3.90
CA LEU A 329 11.52 -1.90 5.30
C LEU A 329 10.08 -1.42 5.54
N VAL A 330 9.56 -0.51 4.72
CA VAL A 330 8.20 0.03 4.84
C VAL A 330 7.15 -1.09 4.83
N SER A 331 7.27 -2.06 3.92
CA SER A 331 6.26 -3.13 3.81
C SER A 331 6.13 -4.07 5.00
N THR A 332 7.18 -4.14 5.83
CA THR A 332 7.13 -4.97 7.03
C THR A 332 6.01 -4.50 7.95
N GLY A 333 5.58 -3.24 7.79
CA GLY A 333 4.53 -2.62 8.56
C GLY A 333 4.91 -2.49 10.04
N LEU A 334 6.22 -2.49 10.34
CA LEU A 334 6.79 -2.35 11.67
C LEU A 334 7.34 -0.95 11.95
N PHE A 335 7.26 -0.05 10.98
CA PHE A 335 7.76 1.32 11.06
C PHE A 335 6.60 2.31 10.99
N ARG A 336 6.68 3.36 11.81
CA ARG A 336 5.91 4.60 11.64
C ARG A 336 6.55 5.48 10.58
N SER A 337 7.88 5.56 10.60
CA SER A 337 8.71 6.16 9.55
C SER A 337 10.04 5.43 9.46
N VAL A 338 10.61 5.41 8.26
CA VAL A 338 11.93 4.87 7.99
C VAL A 338 12.57 5.67 6.86
N ALA A 339 13.82 6.08 7.05
CA ALA A 339 14.65 6.71 6.03
C ALA A 339 15.98 5.97 5.93
N VAL A 340 16.59 5.99 4.75
CA VAL A 340 17.87 5.33 4.49
C VAL A 340 18.75 6.33 3.76
N GLU A 341 19.87 6.69 4.37
CA GLU A 341 20.79 7.70 3.84
C GLU A 341 22.21 7.14 3.72
N PRO A 342 22.92 7.42 2.60
CA PRO A 342 24.33 7.08 2.50
C PRO A 342 25.18 7.97 3.41
N VAL A 343 26.16 7.37 4.10
CA VAL A 343 27.13 8.07 4.95
C VAL A 343 28.54 7.66 4.56
N ALA A 344 29.35 8.66 4.22
CA ALA A 344 30.75 8.51 3.87
C ALA A 344 31.53 7.86 5.03
N THR A 345 32.39 6.89 4.73
CA THR A 345 33.21 6.22 5.75
C THR A 345 34.64 6.73 5.78
N GLY A 346 35.10 7.39 4.71
CA GLY A 346 36.50 7.75 4.49
C GLY A 346 37.40 6.55 4.17
N ILE A 347 36.85 5.33 4.04
CA ILE A 347 37.59 4.12 3.74
C ILE A 347 37.50 3.86 2.23
N PHE A 348 38.63 3.78 1.55
CA PHE A 348 38.70 3.58 0.10
C PHE A 348 39.06 2.14 -0.27
N ALA A 349 38.43 1.62 -1.30
CA ALA A 349 38.77 0.38 -1.97
C ALA A 349 40.00 0.56 -2.87
N ALA A 350 40.58 -0.55 -3.31
CA ALA A 350 41.78 -0.57 -4.15
C ALA A 350 41.61 0.13 -5.52
N ASP A 351 40.38 0.26 -6.00
CA ASP A 351 40.03 0.95 -7.25
C ASP A 351 39.79 2.46 -7.06
N GLY A 352 40.03 2.99 -5.85
CA GLY A 352 39.81 4.40 -5.52
C GLY A 352 38.35 4.76 -5.18
N SER A 353 37.42 3.79 -5.18
CA SER A 353 36.05 4.02 -4.74
C SER A 353 35.92 4.02 -3.21
N GLU A 354 35.06 4.85 -2.66
CA GLU A 354 34.82 4.93 -1.21
C GLU A 354 33.77 3.89 -0.77
N TYR A 355 33.98 3.22 0.36
CA TYR A 355 32.91 2.46 1.01
C TYR A 355 31.94 3.42 1.68
N VAL A 356 30.64 3.21 1.49
CA VAL A 356 29.59 4.05 2.05
C VAL A 356 28.65 3.20 2.88
N ASP A 357 28.52 3.53 4.15
CA ASP A 357 27.56 2.87 5.04
C ASP A 357 26.16 3.45 4.79
N LEU A 358 25.12 2.66 5.02
CA LEU A 358 23.75 3.15 5.00
C LEU A 358 23.26 3.39 6.43
N LEU A 359 22.96 4.64 6.76
CA LEU A 359 22.32 5.02 8.01
C LEU A 359 20.81 4.87 7.86
N VAL A 360 20.23 3.96 8.65
CA VAL A 360 18.80 3.68 8.66
C VAL A 360 18.17 4.38 9.86
N HIS A 361 17.47 5.47 9.60
CA HIS A 361 16.70 6.18 10.61
C HIS A 361 15.41 5.42 10.88
N GLN A 362 15.27 4.82 12.08
CA GLN A 362 14.16 3.94 12.40
C GLN A 362 13.23 4.58 13.45
N GLN A 363 11.94 4.61 13.14
CA GLN A 363 10.89 4.88 14.13
C GLN A 363 9.91 3.72 14.17
N ARG A 364 10.04 2.85 15.18
CA ARG A 364 9.17 1.68 15.38
C ARG A 364 7.70 2.10 15.48
N GLY A 365 6.88 1.53 14.60
CA GLY A 365 5.44 1.74 14.54
C GLY A 365 4.63 0.79 15.42
N PRO A 366 3.30 0.99 15.49
CA PRO A 366 2.41 0.04 16.14
C PRO A 366 2.44 -1.30 15.41
N TYR A 367 2.68 -2.37 16.16
CA TYR A 367 2.88 -3.73 15.62
C TYR A 367 1.69 -4.65 15.93
N ARG A 368 0.58 -4.13 16.46
CA ARG A 368 -0.63 -4.88 16.77
C ARG A 368 -1.77 -4.44 15.87
N THR A 369 -2.57 -5.39 15.40
CA THR A 369 -3.72 -5.13 14.53
C THR A 369 -4.86 -6.05 14.93
N ILE A 370 -6.08 -5.50 14.93
CA ILE A 370 -7.32 -6.28 14.99
C ILE A 370 -8.03 -6.02 13.67
N ALA A 371 -8.51 -7.08 13.04
CA ALA A 371 -9.31 -6.99 11.82
C ALA A 371 -10.51 -7.92 11.92
N GLY A 372 -11.61 -7.55 11.27
CA GLY A 372 -12.79 -8.39 11.13
C GLY A 372 -13.27 -8.40 9.69
N GLU A 373 -13.81 -9.53 9.26
CA GLU A 373 -14.39 -9.72 7.94
C GLU A 373 -15.77 -10.36 8.07
N PHE A 374 -16.70 -9.97 7.21
CA PHE A 374 -18.05 -10.54 7.13
C PHE A 374 -18.35 -10.91 5.67
N GLY A 375 -18.84 -12.11 5.45
CA GLY A 375 -19.19 -12.65 4.14
C GLY A 375 -20.56 -13.31 4.12
N TYR A 376 -21.17 -13.35 2.94
CA TYR A 376 -22.40 -14.10 2.69
C TYR A 376 -22.40 -14.67 1.28
N ASN A 377 -22.64 -15.98 1.17
CA ASN A 377 -22.80 -16.67 -0.11
C ASN A 377 -24.00 -17.63 -0.02
N THR A 378 -24.82 -17.66 -1.07
CA THR A 378 -25.93 -18.62 -1.15
C THR A 378 -25.35 -20.04 -1.26
N GLY A 379 -25.68 -20.90 -0.30
CA GLY A 379 -25.15 -22.26 -0.22
C GLY A 379 -23.89 -22.43 0.63
N GLU A 380 -23.21 -21.34 1.03
CA GLU A 380 -22.14 -21.37 2.05
C GLU A 380 -22.57 -20.68 3.37
N GLY A 381 -23.59 -19.81 3.27
CA GLY A 381 -24.22 -19.06 4.35
C GLY A 381 -23.40 -17.85 4.80
N VAL A 382 -23.54 -17.47 6.08
CA VAL A 382 -22.88 -16.29 6.66
C VAL A 382 -21.55 -16.71 7.26
N THR A 383 -20.51 -15.90 7.06
CA THR A 383 -19.21 -16.05 7.71
C THR A 383 -18.80 -14.75 8.38
N ALA A 384 -18.28 -14.83 9.59
CA ALA A 384 -17.67 -13.74 10.31
C ALA A 384 -16.30 -14.21 10.80
N THR A 385 -15.24 -13.44 10.51
CA THR A 385 -13.90 -13.72 11.02
C THR A 385 -13.41 -12.56 11.86
N ALA A 386 -12.69 -12.88 12.92
CA ALA A 386 -11.98 -11.92 13.74
C ALA A 386 -10.52 -12.37 13.84
N SER A 387 -9.59 -11.46 13.56
CA SER A 387 -8.16 -11.73 13.67
C SER A 387 -7.47 -10.72 14.58
N TRP A 388 -6.62 -11.23 15.46
CA TRP A 388 -5.68 -10.45 16.22
C TRP A 388 -4.26 -10.82 15.79
N GLN A 389 -3.47 -9.81 15.46
CA GLN A 389 -2.10 -9.99 15.03
C GLN A 389 -1.16 -9.13 15.85
N ASN A 390 -0.07 -9.74 16.32
CA ASN A 390 1.13 -9.04 16.73
C ASN A 390 2.25 -9.34 15.72
N ARG A 391 2.61 -8.35 14.88
CA ARG A 391 3.56 -8.44 13.76
C ARG A 391 5.00 -8.76 14.18
N ASN A 392 5.36 -8.53 15.44
CA ASN A 392 6.74 -8.71 15.93
C ASN A 392 6.78 -9.30 17.34
N LYS A 393 5.91 -10.27 17.63
CA LYS A 393 5.87 -10.94 18.95
C LYS A 393 7.15 -11.71 19.22
N PHE A 394 7.79 -12.23 18.18
CA PHE A 394 9.05 -12.96 18.21
C PHE A 394 10.08 -12.30 17.27
N PRO A 395 10.76 -11.22 17.72
CA PRO A 395 11.65 -10.46 16.86
C PRO A 395 12.80 -11.29 16.24
N PRO A 396 13.27 -10.91 15.05
CA PRO A 396 12.66 -9.94 14.12
C PRO A 396 11.56 -10.60 13.27
N GLU A 397 10.53 -9.82 12.91
CA GLU A 397 9.43 -10.17 11.99
C GLU A 397 8.65 -11.46 12.32
N GLY A 398 8.78 -12.01 13.53
CA GLY A 398 8.02 -13.17 13.97
C GLY A 398 6.64 -12.74 14.47
N ALA A 399 5.68 -12.79 13.56
CA ALA A 399 4.29 -12.49 13.84
C ALA A 399 3.59 -13.65 14.55
N LEU A 400 2.75 -13.33 15.53
CA LEU A 400 1.72 -14.21 16.07
C LEU A 400 0.36 -13.71 15.57
N ILE A 401 -0.39 -14.58 14.93
CA ILE A 401 -1.71 -14.30 14.36
C ILE A 401 -2.69 -15.31 14.94
N ILE A 402 -3.79 -14.84 15.50
CA ILE A 402 -4.88 -15.66 15.99
C ILE A 402 -6.12 -15.25 15.22
N THR A 403 -6.74 -16.21 14.54
CA THR A 403 -7.94 -15.99 13.74
C THR A 403 -9.04 -16.89 14.26
N ALA A 404 -10.17 -16.30 14.62
CA ALA A 404 -11.40 -17.01 14.92
C ALA A 404 -12.37 -16.85 13.74
N ALA A 405 -12.91 -17.94 13.25
CA ALA A 405 -13.95 -17.97 12.23
C ALA A 405 -15.24 -18.49 12.85
N LEU A 406 -16.34 -17.77 12.62
CA LEU A 406 -17.69 -18.11 13.04
C LEU A 406 -18.60 -17.96 11.84
N GLY A 407 -18.98 -19.07 11.23
CA GLY A 407 -19.93 -19.11 10.13
C GLY A 407 -21.00 -20.16 10.35
N THR A 408 -21.95 -20.24 9.42
CA THR A 408 -22.99 -21.27 9.43
C THR A 408 -22.46 -22.66 9.08
N GLN A 409 -21.43 -22.73 8.23
CA GLN A 409 -20.84 -23.99 7.76
C GLN A 409 -19.39 -24.21 8.20
N GLU A 410 -18.73 -23.18 8.74
CA GLU A 410 -17.35 -23.29 9.20
C GLU A 410 -17.20 -22.52 10.50
N GLN A 411 -16.69 -23.19 11.53
CA GLN A 411 -16.28 -22.57 12.77
C GLN A 411 -14.87 -23.03 13.09
N GLY A 412 -14.03 -22.15 13.61
CA GLY A 412 -12.68 -22.58 13.95
C GLY A 412 -11.81 -21.52 14.58
N LEU A 413 -10.69 -22.01 15.13
CA LEU A 413 -9.63 -21.21 15.70
C LEU A 413 -8.32 -21.61 15.05
N THR A 414 -7.65 -20.65 14.42
CA THR A 414 -6.32 -20.83 13.83
C THR A 414 -5.31 -19.97 14.56
N THR A 415 -4.22 -20.59 15.02
CA THR A 415 -3.05 -19.89 15.56
C THR A 415 -1.90 -20.06 14.59
N THR A 416 -1.28 -18.95 14.18
CA THR A 416 -0.20 -18.93 13.20
C THR A 416 0.99 -18.15 13.75
N PHE A 417 2.14 -18.81 13.79
CA PHE A 417 3.44 -18.15 13.81
C PHE A 417 3.91 -17.94 12.37
N ARG A 418 4.25 -16.70 12.02
CA ARG A 418 4.79 -16.36 10.69
C ARG A 418 6.02 -15.49 10.85
N ARG A 419 7.15 -15.94 10.32
CA ARG A 419 8.37 -15.11 10.19
C ARG A 419 8.55 -14.72 8.74
N SER A 420 8.29 -13.45 8.44
CA SER A 420 8.63 -12.84 7.15
C SER A 420 10.16 -12.65 7.04
N ASN A 421 10.67 -12.64 5.81
CA ASN A 421 12.09 -12.46 5.50
C ASN A 421 13.05 -13.36 6.31
N ALA A 422 12.65 -14.59 6.60
CA ALA A 422 13.37 -15.52 7.47
C ALA A 422 14.78 -15.81 6.94
N LYS A 423 15.80 -15.15 7.51
CA LYS A 423 17.23 -15.16 7.12
C LYS A 423 17.52 -14.77 5.66
N LYS A 424 16.50 -14.39 4.89
CA LYS A 424 16.61 -14.01 3.47
C LYS A 424 15.36 -13.25 3.09
N ARG A 425 15.52 -12.12 2.39
CA ARG A 425 14.42 -11.36 1.81
C ARG A 425 13.43 -12.27 1.07
N ASP A 426 12.14 -11.95 1.19
CA ASP A 426 11.02 -12.60 0.51
C ASP A 426 10.78 -14.08 0.88
N ARG A 427 11.54 -14.64 1.83
CA ARG A 427 11.31 -15.99 2.35
C ARG A 427 10.46 -15.91 3.61
N THR A 428 9.27 -16.49 3.53
CA THR A 428 8.35 -16.61 4.67
C THR A 428 8.45 -18.01 5.24
N PHE A 429 8.61 -18.11 6.56
CA PHE A 429 8.39 -19.35 7.29
C PHE A 429 7.09 -19.23 8.07
N GLN A 430 6.26 -20.25 8.03
CA GLN A 430 4.99 -20.30 8.74
C GLN A 430 4.82 -21.63 9.46
N LEU A 431 4.30 -21.57 10.67
CA LEU A 431 3.82 -22.72 11.44
C LEU A 431 2.43 -22.37 11.98
N SER A 432 1.44 -23.21 11.73
CA SER A 432 0.07 -22.99 12.15
C SER A 432 -0.53 -24.24 12.79
N SER A 433 -1.41 -24.01 13.75
CA SER A 433 -2.31 -25.02 14.28
C SER A 433 -3.74 -24.52 14.12
N ALA A 434 -4.65 -25.37 13.64
CA ALA A 434 -6.06 -25.03 13.57
C ALA A 434 -6.95 -26.12 14.16
N LEU A 435 -8.04 -25.67 14.76
CA LEU A 435 -9.18 -26.47 15.18
C LEU A 435 -10.37 -25.98 14.35
N THR A 436 -10.96 -26.85 13.54
CA THR A 436 -12.08 -26.49 12.67
C THR A 436 -13.23 -27.48 12.81
N HIS A 437 -14.44 -26.94 12.67
CA HIS A 437 -15.69 -27.68 12.53
C HIS A 437 -16.32 -27.23 11.21
N ASN A 438 -16.45 -28.17 10.29
CA ASN A 438 -17.01 -27.96 8.97
C ASN A 438 -18.34 -28.71 8.90
N ILE A 439 -19.41 -28.01 8.53
CA ILE A 439 -20.78 -28.52 8.43
C ILE A 439 -21.26 -28.26 7.01
N TYR A 440 -20.84 -29.10 6.08
CA TYR A 440 -21.27 -29.03 4.68
C TYR A 440 -22.31 -30.10 4.40
N ASP A 441 -23.17 -29.86 3.42
CA ASP A 441 -24.14 -30.86 2.97
C ASP A 441 -23.47 -32.18 2.54
N SER A 442 -22.26 -32.10 1.97
CA SER A 442 -21.48 -33.27 1.53
C SER A 442 -20.82 -34.04 2.68
N TYR A 443 -20.46 -33.38 3.78
CA TYR A 443 -19.81 -33.98 4.93
C TYR A 443 -19.77 -33.03 6.14
N GLU A 444 -19.75 -33.61 7.35
CA GLU A 444 -19.42 -32.93 8.59
C GLU A 444 -18.03 -33.39 9.08
N ALA A 445 -17.17 -32.46 9.49
CA ALA A 445 -15.83 -32.78 9.97
C ALA A 445 -15.41 -31.94 11.16
N TYR A 446 -14.84 -32.61 12.18
CA TYR A 446 -14.06 -31.96 13.24
C TYR A 446 -12.59 -32.24 12.97
N THR A 447 -11.79 -31.20 12.73
CA THR A 447 -10.39 -31.35 12.33
C THR A 447 -9.48 -30.58 13.28
N PHE A 448 -8.43 -31.25 13.74
CA PHE A 448 -7.24 -30.61 14.26
C PHE A 448 -6.10 -30.80 13.27
N ASN A 449 -5.45 -29.72 12.86
CA ASN A 449 -4.27 -29.84 12.00
C ASN A 449 -3.13 -28.93 12.44
N VAL A 450 -1.91 -29.41 12.17
CA VAL A 450 -0.66 -28.68 12.33
C VAL A 450 0.06 -28.65 10.99
N ALA A 451 0.32 -27.46 10.49
CA ALA A 451 0.96 -27.26 9.19
C ALA A 451 2.16 -26.33 9.31
N GLY A 452 3.23 -26.64 8.60
CA GLY A 452 4.43 -25.82 8.52
C GLY A 452 4.87 -25.64 7.08
N SER A 453 5.29 -24.43 6.69
CA SER A 453 5.72 -24.15 5.33
C SER A 453 6.83 -23.13 5.22
N VAL A 454 7.60 -23.26 4.13
CA VAL A 454 8.50 -22.22 3.63
C VAL A 454 7.97 -21.76 2.29
N ALA A 455 7.82 -20.44 2.12
CA ALA A 455 7.22 -19.88 0.93
C ALA A 455 7.90 -18.59 0.46
N ARG A 456 7.79 -18.31 -0.82
CA ARG A 456 8.03 -17.01 -1.43
C ARG A 456 6.69 -16.49 -1.97
N VAL A 457 6.13 -15.48 -1.33
CA VAL A 457 4.78 -14.97 -1.62
C VAL A 457 4.80 -13.55 -2.21
N SER A 458 3.82 -13.23 -3.04
CA SER A 458 3.56 -11.88 -3.53
C SER A 458 2.77 -11.08 -2.49
N THR A 459 2.96 -9.76 -2.48
CA THR A 459 2.14 -8.81 -1.72
C THR A 459 1.56 -7.76 -2.66
N PRO A 460 0.50 -7.02 -2.27
CA PRO A 460 -0.02 -5.92 -3.09
C PRO A 460 1.04 -4.86 -3.45
N LEU A 461 2.07 -4.69 -2.60
CA LEU A 461 3.21 -3.80 -2.83
C LEU A 461 4.25 -4.40 -3.78
N TRP A 462 4.55 -5.71 -3.66
CA TRP A 462 5.44 -6.40 -4.59
C TRP A 462 4.88 -7.70 -5.08
N GLN A 463 4.36 -7.61 -6.29
CA GLN A 463 4.03 -8.76 -7.07
C GLN A 463 5.30 -9.41 -7.62
N LYS A 464 5.45 -10.70 -7.35
CA LYS A 464 6.57 -11.51 -7.83
C LYS A 464 6.10 -12.34 -9.01
N VAL A 465 6.96 -12.41 -10.03
CA VAL A 465 6.69 -13.24 -11.22
C VAL A 465 6.62 -14.72 -10.87
N TRP A 466 7.51 -15.20 -9.98
CA TRP A 466 7.50 -16.57 -9.49
C TRP A 466 7.27 -16.59 -7.98
N THR A 467 6.26 -17.34 -7.56
CA THR A 467 5.99 -17.66 -6.15
C THR A 467 5.99 -19.17 -5.96
N TRP A 468 6.34 -19.61 -4.77
CA TRP A 468 6.41 -21.03 -4.45
C TRP A 468 6.17 -21.25 -2.97
N SER A 469 5.70 -22.44 -2.60
CA SER A 469 5.63 -22.90 -1.22
C SER A 469 5.82 -24.40 -1.15
N TYR A 470 6.47 -24.88 -0.09
CA TYR A 470 6.48 -26.29 0.26
C TYR A 470 6.41 -26.43 1.77
N GLY A 471 5.85 -27.55 2.24
CA GLY A 471 5.60 -27.72 3.65
C GLY A 471 5.10 -29.11 4.01
N PHE A 472 4.59 -29.21 5.23
CA PHE A 472 3.89 -30.38 5.74
C PHE A 472 2.53 -29.96 6.30
N ASP A 473 1.59 -30.89 6.30
CA ASP A 473 0.28 -30.78 6.94
C ASP A 473 -0.04 -32.12 7.62
N LEU A 474 -0.19 -32.08 8.94
CA LEU A 474 -0.58 -33.22 9.75
C LEU A 474 -1.98 -32.95 10.29
N ALA A 475 -2.94 -33.81 9.96
CA ALA A 475 -4.33 -33.63 10.37
C ALA A 475 -4.86 -34.88 11.06
N ALA A 476 -5.62 -34.66 12.13
CA ALA A 476 -6.49 -35.64 12.75
C ALA A 476 -7.92 -35.13 12.61
N SER A 477 -8.77 -35.87 11.92
CA SER A 477 -10.17 -35.50 11.70
C SER A 477 -11.12 -36.64 12.05
N ARG A 478 -12.31 -36.26 12.51
CA ARG A 478 -13.47 -37.14 12.59
C ARG A 478 -14.47 -36.66 11.56
N GLU A 479 -14.76 -37.47 10.56
CA GLU A 479 -15.56 -37.08 9.40
C GLU A 479 -16.77 -38.01 9.23
N ALA A 480 -17.93 -37.43 8.93
CA ALA A 480 -19.17 -38.14 8.64
C ALA A 480 -19.73 -37.64 7.30
N THR A 481 -20.30 -38.55 6.51
CA THR A 481 -21.08 -38.21 5.31
C THR A 481 -22.56 -38.49 5.58
N ASP A 482 -23.41 -37.50 5.35
CA ASP A 482 -24.86 -37.66 5.50
C ASP A 482 -25.41 -38.60 4.41
N GLY A 483 -25.64 -39.86 4.80
CA GLY A 483 -26.15 -40.91 3.92
C GLY A 483 -26.35 -42.29 4.56
N VAL A 484 -25.97 -42.50 5.83
CA VAL A 484 -26.22 -43.76 6.55
C VAL A 484 -27.45 -43.64 7.43
N VAL A 485 -28.49 -44.40 7.10
CA VAL A 485 -29.83 -44.43 7.75
C VAL A 485 -29.81 -44.95 9.21
N ASN A 486 -28.66 -44.99 9.88
CA ASN A 486 -28.52 -45.38 11.29
C ASN A 486 -27.63 -44.38 12.04
N PHE A 487 -28.30 -43.48 12.78
CA PHE A 487 -27.70 -42.51 13.69
C PHE A 487 -27.01 -43.21 14.88
N SER A 488 -25.68 -43.36 14.83
CA SER A 488 -24.75 -43.19 15.98
C SER A 488 -23.28 -43.59 15.70
N ASP A 489 -22.97 -44.38 14.66
CA ASP A 489 -21.65 -45.02 14.48
C ASP A 489 -20.90 -44.75 13.14
N ALA A 490 -21.44 -43.97 12.20
CA ALA A 490 -20.87 -43.84 10.84
C ALA A 490 -19.87 -42.67 10.64
N ALA A 491 -19.09 -42.33 11.67
CA ALA A 491 -18.03 -41.33 11.56
C ALA A 491 -16.66 -42.01 11.58
N ASP A 492 -15.86 -41.77 10.55
CA ASP A 492 -14.52 -42.33 10.44
C ASP A 492 -13.48 -41.35 11.02
N ASN A 493 -12.47 -41.91 11.69
CA ASN A 493 -11.32 -41.14 12.12
C ASN A 493 -10.23 -41.21 11.05
N TYR A 494 -9.74 -40.06 10.61
CA TYR A 494 -8.67 -39.93 9.64
C TYR A 494 -7.44 -39.29 10.28
N TYR A 495 -6.29 -39.89 9.99
CA TYR A 495 -4.98 -39.35 10.36
C TYR A 495 -4.16 -39.17 9.08
N ILE A 496 -4.00 -37.92 8.65
CA ILE A 496 -3.40 -37.57 7.38
C ILE A 496 -2.05 -36.92 7.62
N ALA A 497 -1.04 -37.37 6.87
CA ALA A 497 0.20 -36.65 6.68
C ALA A 497 0.35 -36.28 5.21
N ALA A 498 0.56 -35.00 4.92
CA ALA A 498 0.64 -34.47 3.57
C ALA A 498 1.86 -33.54 3.39
N LEU A 499 2.36 -33.47 2.15
CA LEU A 499 3.50 -32.64 1.77
C LEU A 499 3.13 -31.67 0.64
N PRO A 500 2.33 -30.63 0.93
CA PRO A 500 1.86 -29.70 -0.10
C PRO A 500 3.03 -28.92 -0.69
N THR A 501 3.10 -28.89 -2.02
CA THR A 501 4.05 -28.10 -2.80
C THR A 501 3.33 -27.33 -3.88
N LYS A 502 3.54 -26.02 -3.95
CA LYS A 502 2.91 -25.13 -4.93
C LYS A 502 3.97 -24.30 -5.66
N LEU A 503 3.78 -24.17 -6.97
CA LEU A 503 4.51 -23.26 -7.83
C LEU A 503 3.50 -22.40 -8.58
N ALA A 504 3.73 -21.09 -8.62
CA ALA A 504 2.88 -20.17 -9.37
C ALA A 504 3.69 -19.14 -10.14
N TYR A 505 3.18 -18.82 -11.33
CA TYR A 505 3.70 -17.84 -12.27
C TYR A 505 2.66 -16.75 -12.49
N ASP A 506 3.01 -15.48 -12.23
CA ASP A 506 2.10 -14.35 -12.29
C ASP A 506 2.71 -13.19 -13.09
N ARG A 507 2.11 -12.89 -14.24
CA ARG A 507 2.44 -11.74 -15.11
C ARG A 507 1.26 -10.77 -15.24
N SER A 508 0.28 -10.87 -14.35
CA SER A 508 -0.82 -9.90 -14.29
C SER A 508 -0.32 -8.53 -13.86
N ASP A 509 -1.09 -7.49 -14.15
CA ASP A 509 -0.79 -6.11 -13.72
C ASP A 509 -1.18 -5.81 -12.26
N SER A 510 -2.14 -6.53 -11.70
CA SER A 510 -2.62 -6.31 -10.33
C SER A 510 -3.13 -7.57 -9.66
N LEU A 511 -2.67 -7.87 -8.45
CA LEU A 511 -3.15 -8.99 -7.61
C LEU A 511 -4.67 -8.98 -7.40
N LEU A 512 -5.27 -7.82 -7.13
CA LEU A 512 -6.67 -7.69 -6.68
C LEU A 512 -7.63 -7.31 -7.81
N ASN A 513 -7.16 -6.62 -8.85
CA ASN A 513 -7.98 -6.22 -9.99
C ASN A 513 -7.22 -6.37 -11.31
N PRO A 514 -6.91 -7.61 -11.73
CA PRO A 514 -6.15 -7.86 -12.94
C PRO A 514 -6.94 -7.43 -14.19
N ALA A 515 -6.31 -6.63 -15.05
CA ALA A 515 -6.86 -6.20 -16.34
C ALA A 515 -6.07 -6.73 -17.53
N THR A 516 -4.78 -7.04 -17.32
CA THR A 516 -3.88 -7.55 -18.35
C THR A 516 -3.02 -8.69 -17.82
N GLY A 517 -2.54 -9.55 -18.73
CA GLY A 517 -1.58 -10.61 -18.40
C GLY A 517 -2.24 -11.94 -18.05
N TYR A 518 -1.52 -12.78 -17.30
CA TYR A 518 -1.96 -14.14 -16.99
C TYR A 518 -1.33 -14.68 -15.71
N ARG A 519 -1.99 -15.70 -15.16
CA ARG A 519 -1.59 -16.45 -13.96
C ARG A 519 -1.67 -17.93 -14.25
N ALA A 520 -0.72 -18.68 -13.72
CA ALA A 520 -0.75 -20.13 -13.72
C ALA A 520 -0.20 -20.65 -12.40
N SER A 521 -0.80 -21.70 -11.85
CA SER A 521 -0.27 -22.38 -10.68
C SER A 521 -0.50 -23.88 -10.75
N ALA A 522 0.42 -24.61 -10.13
CA ALA A 522 0.35 -26.04 -9.94
C ALA A 522 0.60 -26.34 -8.47
N GLU A 523 -0.29 -27.12 -7.85
CA GLU A 523 -0.17 -27.63 -6.49
C GLU A 523 -0.16 -29.14 -6.53
N VAL A 524 0.88 -29.75 -5.94
CA VAL A 524 1.04 -31.19 -5.82
C VAL A 524 1.13 -31.52 -4.34
N THR A 525 0.24 -32.39 -3.87
CA THR A 525 0.13 -32.79 -2.47
C THR A 525 0.12 -34.31 -2.38
N PRO A 526 1.28 -34.94 -2.22
CA PRO A 526 1.35 -36.31 -1.75
C PRO A 526 0.79 -36.37 -0.34
N LEU A 527 -0.08 -37.35 -0.08
CA LEU A 527 -0.67 -37.59 1.23
C LEU A 527 -0.72 -39.09 1.53
N ILE A 528 -0.63 -39.42 2.81
CA ILE A 528 -0.82 -40.78 3.32
C ILE A 528 -1.86 -40.74 4.43
N SER A 529 -2.78 -41.71 4.39
CA SER A 529 -3.74 -41.95 5.46
C SER A 529 -3.26 -43.08 6.37
N LEU A 530 -3.05 -42.77 7.65
CA LEU A 530 -2.56 -43.71 8.66
C LEU A 530 -3.71 -44.52 9.30
N SER A 531 -4.97 -44.10 9.12
CA SER A 531 -6.17 -44.84 9.56
C SER A 531 -6.66 -45.88 8.54
N GLY A 532 -6.01 -45.97 7.36
CA GLY A 532 -6.44 -46.79 6.23
C GLY A 532 -6.65 -45.95 4.97
N GLY A 533 -6.55 -46.57 3.78
CA GLY A 533 -6.74 -45.88 2.49
C GLY A 533 -5.47 -45.56 1.69
N GLY A 534 -4.30 -45.83 2.26
CA GLY A 534 -3.03 -45.83 1.52
C GLY A 534 -2.49 -44.44 1.21
N ALA A 535 -1.60 -44.38 0.22
CA ALA A 535 -0.96 -43.14 -0.23
C ALA A 535 -1.62 -42.65 -1.53
N SER A 536 -1.91 -41.36 -1.59
CA SER A 536 -2.44 -40.72 -2.79
C SER A 536 -1.71 -39.42 -3.10
N ILE A 537 -1.89 -38.92 -4.31
CA ILE A 537 -1.30 -37.65 -4.75
C ILE A 537 -2.42 -36.81 -5.34
N ARG A 538 -2.73 -35.69 -4.68
CA ARG A 538 -3.66 -34.68 -5.18
C ARG A 538 -2.89 -33.61 -5.96
N THR A 539 -3.27 -33.41 -7.21
CA THR A 539 -2.69 -32.38 -8.08
C THR A 539 -3.79 -31.41 -8.53
N VAL A 540 -3.55 -30.12 -8.41
CA VAL A 540 -4.45 -29.06 -8.88
C VAL A 540 -3.70 -28.08 -9.75
N PHE A 541 -4.23 -27.80 -10.93
CA PHE A 541 -3.77 -26.78 -11.84
C PHE A 541 -4.83 -25.68 -11.96
N ASP A 542 -4.42 -24.43 -11.79
CA ASP A 542 -5.26 -23.25 -11.97
C ASP A 542 -4.57 -22.31 -12.97
N ALA A 543 -5.32 -21.80 -13.95
CA ALA A 543 -4.84 -20.84 -14.92
C ALA A 543 -5.86 -19.72 -15.14
N SER A 544 -5.38 -18.50 -15.35
CA SER A 544 -6.22 -17.33 -15.65
C SER A 544 -5.56 -16.42 -16.66
N TYR A 545 -6.37 -15.81 -17.53
CA TYR A 545 -5.93 -14.90 -18.59
C TYR A 545 -6.82 -13.66 -18.61
N TYR A 546 -6.20 -12.49 -18.74
CA TYR A 546 -6.89 -11.20 -18.72
C TYR A 546 -6.52 -10.41 -19.97
N TYR A 547 -7.53 -10.14 -20.78
CA TYR A 547 -7.39 -9.43 -22.04
C TYR A 547 -8.08 -8.05 -21.97
N PRO A 548 -7.33 -6.94 -22.04
CA PRO A 548 -7.93 -5.61 -22.07
C PRO A 548 -8.59 -5.37 -23.43
N MET A 549 -9.87 -5.01 -23.41
CA MET A 549 -10.64 -4.62 -24.59
C MET A 549 -10.93 -3.11 -24.52
N GLY A 550 -9.98 -2.31 -24.99
CA GLY A 550 -9.98 -0.86 -24.81
C GLY A 550 -9.74 -0.44 -23.35
N ASN A 551 -10.17 0.76 -22.98
CA ASN A 551 -9.82 1.36 -21.68
C ASN A 551 -10.82 1.04 -20.55
N LYS A 552 -11.94 0.37 -20.86
CA LYS A 552 -13.06 0.17 -19.92
C LYS A 552 -13.51 -1.28 -19.79
N ALA A 553 -13.06 -2.18 -20.65
CA ALA A 553 -13.50 -3.57 -20.65
C ALA A 553 -12.33 -4.54 -20.53
N VAL A 554 -12.55 -5.65 -19.84
CA VAL A 554 -11.59 -6.77 -19.73
C VAL A 554 -12.35 -8.06 -19.95
N ILE A 555 -11.85 -8.92 -20.83
CA ILE A 555 -12.28 -10.32 -20.90
C ILE A 555 -11.35 -11.12 -20.00
N ALA A 556 -11.91 -11.74 -18.96
CA ALA A 556 -11.17 -12.59 -18.04
C ALA A 556 -11.62 -14.04 -18.21
N ALA A 557 -10.68 -14.96 -18.31
CA ALA A 557 -10.96 -16.39 -18.39
C ALA A 557 -10.18 -17.15 -17.32
N ARG A 558 -10.79 -18.19 -16.73
CA ARG A 558 -10.16 -19.11 -15.79
C ARG A 558 -10.41 -20.55 -16.20
N SER A 559 -9.44 -21.42 -15.92
CA SER A 559 -9.64 -22.87 -15.92
C SER A 559 -8.99 -23.50 -14.70
N ARG A 560 -9.61 -24.54 -14.18
CA ARG A 560 -9.12 -25.37 -13.09
C ARG A 560 -9.24 -26.84 -13.45
N LEU A 561 -8.18 -27.60 -13.16
CA LEU A 561 -8.13 -29.05 -13.33
C LEU A 561 -7.59 -29.66 -12.05
N GLY A 562 -8.33 -30.61 -11.46
CA GLY A 562 -7.90 -31.35 -10.27
C GLY A 562 -7.89 -32.84 -10.54
N VAL A 563 -6.90 -33.56 -10.01
CA VAL A 563 -6.84 -35.03 -10.04
C VAL A 563 -6.24 -35.57 -8.76
N ILE A 564 -6.77 -36.70 -8.28
CA ILE A 564 -6.22 -37.51 -7.19
C ILE A 564 -5.85 -38.89 -7.76
N TYR A 565 -4.58 -39.29 -7.61
CA TYR A 565 -4.08 -40.61 -8.02
C TYR A 565 -3.72 -41.48 -6.80
N GLY A 566 -3.87 -42.80 -6.92
CA GLY A 566 -3.32 -43.78 -5.96
C GLY A 566 -4.24 -44.22 -4.82
N GLY A 567 -5.45 -43.65 -4.70
CA GLY A 567 -6.45 -44.06 -3.71
C GLY A 567 -7.84 -44.26 -4.34
N GLU A 568 -8.64 -45.13 -3.71
CA GLU A 568 -10.06 -45.30 -4.04
C GLU A 568 -10.88 -44.18 -3.40
N LEU A 569 -11.97 -43.75 -4.05
CA LEU A 569 -12.77 -42.59 -3.63
C LEU A 569 -13.33 -42.74 -2.20
N ASP A 570 -13.81 -43.93 -1.86
CA ASP A 570 -14.36 -44.28 -0.54
C ASP A 570 -13.29 -44.34 0.56
N LYS A 571 -12.00 -44.46 0.19
CA LYS A 571 -10.87 -44.48 1.11
C LYS A 571 -10.20 -43.13 1.31
N ILE A 572 -10.51 -42.15 0.48
CA ILE A 572 -10.03 -40.78 0.63
C ILE A 572 -11.01 -40.05 1.56
N PRO A 573 -10.53 -39.39 2.64
CA PRO A 573 -11.39 -38.61 3.52
C PRO A 573 -12.21 -37.60 2.72
N PRO A 574 -13.52 -37.44 2.97
CA PRO A 574 -14.36 -36.44 2.32
C PRO A 574 -13.69 -35.06 2.23
N SER A 575 -13.08 -34.58 3.32
CA SER A 575 -12.37 -33.28 3.37
C SER A 575 -11.21 -33.14 2.38
N ARG A 576 -10.69 -34.24 1.82
CA ARG A 576 -9.56 -34.28 0.88
C ARG A 576 -9.96 -34.56 -0.58
N ARG A 577 -11.25 -34.78 -0.85
CA ARG A 577 -11.79 -35.03 -2.20
C ARG A 577 -11.89 -33.73 -3.01
N LEU A 578 -12.21 -33.86 -4.30
CA LEU A 578 -12.44 -32.73 -5.20
C LEU A 578 -13.93 -32.49 -5.40
N TYR A 579 -14.38 -31.25 -5.19
CA TYR A 579 -15.78 -30.84 -5.31
C TYR A 579 -15.93 -29.69 -6.30
N ALA A 580 -17.11 -29.61 -6.92
CA ALA A 580 -17.52 -28.52 -7.81
C ALA A 580 -18.86 -27.91 -7.35
N GLY A 581 -19.14 -26.69 -7.78
CA GLY A 581 -20.34 -25.91 -7.42
C GLY A 581 -20.06 -24.86 -6.33
N GLY A 582 -20.74 -23.72 -6.42
CA GLY A 582 -20.58 -22.59 -5.49
C GLY A 582 -19.82 -21.39 -6.07
N GLY A 583 -19.57 -20.38 -5.23
CA GLY A 583 -19.10 -19.05 -5.65
C GLY A 583 -17.70 -19.00 -6.25
N GLY A 584 -16.84 -19.95 -5.89
CA GLY A 584 -15.47 -20.09 -6.39
C GLY A 584 -15.29 -21.16 -7.48
N SER A 585 -16.39 -21.76 -7.93
CA SER A 585 -16.43 -22.89 -8.88
C SER A 585 -17.43 -22.57 -10.00
N VAL A 586 -18.56 -23.28 -10.08
CA VAL A 586 -19.65 -23.05 -11.03
C VAL A 586 -20.76 -22.27 -10.32
N ARG A 587 -20.80 -20.95 -10.49
CA ARG A 587 -21.83 -20.09 -9.87
C ARG A 587 -23.22 -20.44 -10.39
N GLY A 588 -24.22 -20.38 -9.51
CA GLY A 588 -25.60 -20.79 -9.80
C GLY A 588 -25.93 -22.18 -9.26
N TYR A 589 -24.92 -23.02 -9.00
CA TYR A 589 -25.07 -24.28 -8.28
C TYR A 589 -24.70 -24.10 -6.80
N SER A 590 -25.31 -24.92 -5.95
CA SER A 590 -24.98 -24.97 -4.51
C SER A 590 -23.53 -25.40 -4.29
N TYR A 591 -22.97 -24.98 -3.16
CA TYR A 591 -21.59 -25.29 -2.78
C TYR A 591 -21.36 -26.80 -2.73
N GLN A 592 -20.33 -27.29 -3.43
CA GLN A 592 -19.91 -28.70 -3.46
C GLN A 592 -20.93 -29.74 -3.98
N GLN A 593 -22.07 -29.30 -4.56
CA GLN A 593 -23.14 -30.21 -5.00
C GLN A 593 -22.96 -30.79 -6.42
N LEU A 594 -21.90 -30.43 -7.15
CA LEU A 594 -21.66 -30.99 -8.48
C LEU A 594 -20.73 -32.20 -8.39
N GLY A 595 -21.21 -33.36 -8.84
CA GLY A 595 -20.41 -34.57 -9.00
C GLY A 595 -21.19 -35.86 -8.83
N PRO A 596 -20.50 -36.96 -8.48
CA PRO A 596 -21.13 -38.21 -8.09
C PRO A 596 -21.92 -38.03 -6.79
N HIS A 597 -23.13 -38.57 -6.75
CA HIS A 597 -23.99 -38.58 -5.58
C HIS A 597 -24.17 -40.00 -5.05
N ASP A 598 -24.41 -40.13 -3.74
CA ASP A 598 -24.74 -41.41 -3.12
C ASP A 598 -26.24 -41.75 -3.28
N ALA A 599 -26.66 -42.87 -2.68
CA ALA A 599 -28.04 -43.34 -2.74
C ALA A 599 -29.05 -42.40 -2.04
N THR A 600 -28.59 -41.51 -1.18
CA THR A 600 -29.42 -40.50 -0.51
C THR A 600 -29.49 -39.18 -1.28
N GLY A 601 -28.73 -39.05 -2.37
CA GLY A 601 -28.68 -37.83 -3.17
C GLY A 601 -27.68 -36.80 -2.62
N THR A 602 -26.74 -37.21 -1.78
CA THR A 602 -25.67 -36.35 -1.24
C THR A 602 -24.44 -36.42 -2.13
N ALA A 603 -23.86 -35.25 -2.49
CA ALA A 603 -22.64 -35.21 -3.29
C ALA A 603 -21.44 -35.79 -2.53
N THR A 604 -20.81 -36.82 -3.11
CA THR A 604 -19.71 -37.58 -2.48
C THR A 604 -18.32 -37.01 -2.77
N GLY A 605 -18.23 -36.03 -3.68
CA GLY A 605 -16.97 -35.54 -4.24
C GLY A 605 -16.39 -36.50 -5.29
N GLY A 606 -15.21 -36.17 -5.80
CA GLY A 606 -14.58 -36.93 -6.89
C GLY A 606 -13.07 -37.03 -6.79
N LEU A 607 -12.52 -37.90 -7.64
CA LEU A 607 -11.08 -38.07 -7.88
C LEU A 607 -10.56 -37.17 -8.99
N SER A 608 -11.43 -36.58 -9.81
CA SER A 608 -11.03 -35.55 -10.75
C SER A 608 -12.07 -34.45 -10.89
N LEU A 609 -11.63 -33.28 -11.33
CA LEU A 609 -12.41 -32.04 -11.38
C LEU A 609 -12.01 -31.24 -12.61
N PHE A 610 -12.99 -30.69 -13.33
CA PHE A 610 -12.77 -29.69 -14.35
C PHE A 610 -13.70 -28.50 -14.13
N GLU A 611 -13.16 -27.29 -14.19
CA GLU A 611 -13.90 -26.03 -14.14
C GLU A 611 -13.33 -25.04 -15.16
N ALA A 612 -14.19 -24.22 -15.74
CA ALA A 612 -13.81 -23.06 -16.52
C ALA A 612 -14.82 -21.91 -16.33
N SER A 613 -14.35 -20.69 -16.45
CA SER A 613 -15.17 -19.48 -16.31
C SER A 613 -14.71 -18.42 -17.29
N VAL A 614 -15.66 -17.66 -17.83
CA VAL A 614 -15.41 -16.48 -18.65
C VAL A 614 -16.25 -15.31 -18.12
N GLU A 615 -15.59 -14.19 -17.87
CA GLU A 615 -16.21 -12.94 -17.44
C GLU A 615 -15.92 -11.82 -18.43
N TYR A 616 -16.93 -11.00 -18.74
CA TYR A 616 -16.74 -9.72 -19.42
C TYR A 616 -16.91 -8.59 -18.42
N ARG A 617 -15.81 -7.97 -18.00
CA ARG A 617 -15.78 -6.96 -16.94
C ARG A 617 -15.81 -5.57 -17.55
N TYR A 618 -16.93 -4.85 -17.45
CA TYR A 618 -17.07 -3.48 -17.96
C TYR A 618 -17.10 -2.46 -16.83
N ARG A 619 -16.25 -1.43 -16.87
CA ARG A 619 -16.11 -0.38 -15.85
C ARG A 619 -16.66 0.96 -16.33
N MET A 620 -17.46 1.59 -15.46
CA MET A 620 -18.11 2.89 -15.64
C MET A 620 -17.87 3.74 -14.39
N GLY A 621 -16.76 4.49 -14.37
CA GLY A 621 -16.34 5.21 -13.16
C GLY A 621 -15.99 4.24 -12.04
N ASP A 622 -16.67 4.38 -10.90
CA ASP A 622 -16.46 3.53 -9.73
C ASP A 622 -17.38 2.29 -9.69
N ILE A 623 -18.23 2.12 -10.70
CA ILE A 623 -19.13 0.97 -10.81
C ILE A 623 -18.71 0.09 -11.99
N GLY A 624 -18.92 -1.22 -11.91
CA GLY A 624 -18.77 -2.14 -13.03
C GLY A 624 -19.90 -3.15 -13.14
N ILE A 625 -20.09 -3.67 -14.36
CA ILE A 625 -21.03 -4.76 -14.67
C ILE A 625 -20.22 -5.92 -15.26
N VAL A 626 -20.53 -7.13 -14.82
CA VAL A 626 -19.77 -8.35 -15.15
C VAL A 626 -20.71 -9.49 -15.51
N PRO A 627 -21.20 -9.62 -16.75
CA PRO A 627 -21.80 -10.88 -17.20
C PRO A 627 -20.74 -11.98 -17.23
N PHE A 628 -21.13 -13.19 -16.84
CA PHE A 628 -20.25 -14.35 -16.78
C PHE A 628 -20.95 -15.66 -17.12
N ILE A 629 -20.15 -16.62 -17.54
CA ILE A 629 -20.53 -18.01 -17.73
C ILE A 629 -19.50 -18.91 -17.06
N ASP A 630 -19.98 -19.84 -16.25
CA ASP A 630 -19.17 -20.84 -15.58
C ASP A 630 -19.59 -22.24 -16.03
N ILE A 631 -18.63 -23.14 -16.16
CA ILE A 631 -18.86 -24.54 -16.53
C ILE A 631 -17.96 -25.44 -15.70
N GLY A 632 -18.47 -26.58 -15.24
CA GLY A 632 -17.64 -27.53 -14.52
C GLY A 632 -18.37 -28.75 -14.01
N GLN A 633 -17.58 -29.72 -13.53
CA GLN A 633 -18.05 -30.98 -12.97
C GLN A 633 -16.94 -31.71 -12.19
N SER A 634 -17.34 -32.49 -11.18
CA SER A 634 -16.48 -33.45 -10.47
C SER A 634 -16.81 -34.89 -10.87
N TYR A 635 -15.80 -35.78 -10.86
CA TYR A 635 -15.92 -37.15 -11.37
C TYR A 635 -15.33 -38.17 -10.40
N ALA A 636 -15.96 -39.34 -10.31
CA ALA A 636 -15.45 -40.45 -9.50
C ALA A 636 -14.15 -41.08 -10.05
N SER A 637 -13.86 -40.92 -11.35
CA SER A 637 -12.64 -41.41 -11.99
C SER A 637 -11.48 -40.43 -11.82
N THR A 638 -10.25 -40.94 -11.84
CA THR A 638 -9.02 -40.12 -11.83
C THR A 638 -8.81 -39.34 -13.12
N THR A 639 -9.48 -39.73 -14.20
CA THR A 639 -9.47 -39.00 -15.47
C THR A 639 -10.80 -38.28 -15.62
N PRO A 640 -10.83 -36.94 -15.83
CA PRO A 640 -12.07 -36.22 -16.10
C PRO A 640 -12.69 -36.72 -17.39
N SER A 641 -13.96 -37.12 -17.37
CA SER A 641 -14.66 -37.60 -18.56
C SER A 641 -15.16 -36.47 -19.46
N PHE A 642 -15.29 -35.25 -18.92
CA PHE A 642 -15.96 -34.11 -19.57
C PHE A 642 -17.42 -34.38 -19.95
N SER A 643 -18.03 -35.43 -19.39
CA SER A 643 -19.47 -35.70 -19.50
C SER A 643 -20.25 -34.88 -18.47
N ASP A 644 -21.54 -34.66 -18.73
CA ASP A 644 -22.49 -34.02 -17.80
C ASP A 644 -21.98 -32.70 -17.22
N LEU A 645 -21.30 -31.90 -18.03
CA LEU A 645 -20.82 -30.58 -17.64
C LEU A 645 -22.00 -29.69 -17.29
N ARG A 646 -21.93 -29.11 -16.10
CA ARG A 646 -22.96 -28.21 -15.59
C ARG A 646 -22.56 -26.77 -15.87
N VAL A 647 -23.54 -25.96 -16.25
CA VAL A 647 -23.32 -24.59 -16.75
C VAL A 647 -24.15 -23.61 -15.93
N GLY A 648 -23.50 -22.59 -15.42
CA GLY A 648 -24.11 -21.47 -14.73
C GLY A 648 -23.92 -20.17 -15.50
N PHE A 649 -24.96 -19.36 -15.59
CA PHE A 649 -24.90 -18.02 -16.18
C PHE A 649 -25.25 -16.97 -15.14
N GLY A 650 -24.60 -15.82 -15.19
CA GLY A 650 -24.90 -14.76 -14.24
C GLY A 650 -24.42 -13.38 -14.65
N ILE A 651 -24.75 -12.42 -13.79
CA ILE A 651 -24.35 -11.03 -13.90
C ILE A 651 -23.89 -10.53 -12.53
N GLY A 652 -22.78 -9.80 -12.54
CA GLY A 652 -22.17 -9.19 -11.37
C GLY A 652 -22.18 -7.68 -11.41
N ALA A 653 -22.30 -7.06 -10.24
CA ALA A 653 -22.01 -5.65 -10.01
C ALA A 653 -20.66 -5.53 -9.27
N ARG A 654 -19.90 -4.49 -9.58
CA ARG A 654 -18.63 -4.16 -8.91
C ARG A 654 -18.66 -2.72 -8.40
N LEU A 655 -18.17 -2.49 -7.19
CA LEU A 655 -17.85 -1.17 -6.66
C LEU A 655 -16.33 -1.08 -6.46
N TYR A 656 -15.65 -0.27 -7.27
CA TYR A 656 -14.20 -0.12 -7.22
C TYR A 656 -13.78 0.77 -6.06
N THR A 657 -13.00 0.21 -5.13
CA THR A 657 -12.42 0.96 -4.00
C THR A 657 -10.90 1.01 -4.10
N ASN A 658 -10.26 1.81 -3.25
CA ASN A 658 -8.79 1.94 -3.21
C ASN A 658 -8.06 0.64 -2.84
N PHE A 659 -8.74 -0.32 -2.20
CA PHE A 659 -8.15 -1.59 -1.76
C PHE A 659 -8.62 -2.79 -2.59
N GLY A 660 -9.47 -2.59 -3.59
CA GLY A 660 -10.01 -3.65 -4.46
C GLY A 660 -11.51 -3.50 -4.74
N PRO A 661 -12.06 -4.18 -5.76
CA PRO A 661 -13.48 -4.11 -6.05
C PRO A 661 -14.31 -4.92 -5.05
N ILE A 662 -15.43 -4.38 -4.57
CA ILE A 662 -16.47 -5.14 -3.87
C ILE A 662 -17.38 -5.75 -4.94
N ARG A 663 -17.68 -7.04 -4.84
CA ARG A 663 -18.48 -7.79 -5.82
C ARG A 663 -19.83 -8.25 -5.25
N ILE A 664 -20.85 -8.18 -6.09
CA ILE A 664 -22.16 -8.81 -5.89
C ILE A 664 -22.48 -9.56 -7.18
N ASP A 665 -22.53 -10.89 -7.13
CA ASP A 665 -22.80 -11.74 -8.29
C ASP A 665 -24.14 -12.47 -8.11
N VAL A 666 -24.96 -12.49 -9.18
CA VAL A 666 -26.21 -13.25 -9.23
C VAL A 666 -26.12 -14.25 -10.37
N ALA A 667 -26.38 -15.52 -10.09
CA ALA A 667 -26.27 -16.60 -11.07
C ALA A 667 -27.45 -17.57 -11.03
N THR A 668 -27.68 -18.26 -12.15
CA THR A 668 -28.71 -19.30 -12.31
C THR A 668 -28.15 -20.49 -13.10
N PRO A 669 -28.53 -21.74 -12.77
CA PRO A 669 -28.10 -22.94 -13.50
C PRO A 669 -28.90 -23.12 -14.80
N VAL A 670 -28.23 -23.53 -15.89
CA VAL A 670 -28.84 -23.66 -17.24
C VAL A 670 -29.74 -24.89 -17.38
N ASN A 671 -29.50 -25.95 -16.60
CA ASN A 671 -30.31 -27.18 -16.57
C ASN A 671 -30.55 -27.60 -15.12
N ARG A 672 -31.43 -26.85 -14.45
CA ARG A 672 -31.70 -27.00 -13.02
C ARG A 672 -32.31 -28.36 -12.70
N ASP A 673 -31.64 -29.13 -11.87
CA ASP A 673 -32.17 -30.32 -11.22
C ASP A 673 -32.81 -29.97 -9.87
N LYS A 674 -34.14 -29.90 -9.85
CA LYS A 674 -34.89 -29.59 -8.62
C LYS A 674 -34.78 -30.69 -7.56
N SER A 675 -34.49 -31.92 -7.96
CA SER A 675 -34.43 -33.06 -7.04
C SER A 675 -33.19 -33.03 -6.15
N ASN A 676 -32.09 -32.43 -6.63
CA ASN A 676 -30.84 -32.29 -5.89
C ASN A 676 -30.71 -30.94 -5.15
N GLY A 677 -31.85 -30.28 -4.86
CA GLY A 677 -31.84 -29.04 -4.08
C GLY A 677 -31.21 -27.82 -4.78
N GLU A 678 -31.04 -27.85 -6.11
CA GLU A 678 -30.38 -26.76 -6.84
C GLU A 678 -31.22 -25.46 -6.73
N PRO A 679 -30.58 -24.31 -6.41
CA PRO A 679 -31.27 -23.05 -6.25
C PRO A 679 -31.74 -22.51 -7.61
N GLN A 680 -32.80 -21.72 -7.60
CA GLN A 680 -33.23 -21.01 -8.80
C GLN A 680 -32.31 -19.81 -9.10
N ILE A 681 -31.86 -19.14 -8.05
CA ILE A 681 -30.99 -17.97 -8.09
C ILE A 681 -30.01 -18.12 -6.93
N ALA A 682 -28.72 -17.93 -7.21
CA ALA A 682 -27.67 -17.86 -6.22
C ALA A 682 -27.09 -16.45 -6.18
N LEU A 683 -26.92 -15.91 -4.96
CA LEU A 683 -26.31 -14.62 -4.67
C LEU A 683 -24.95 -14.83 -3.98
N TYR A 684 -23.93 -14.12 -4.44
CA TYR A 684 -22.58 -14.13 -3.88
C TYR A 684 -22.11 -12.72 -3.61
N VAL A 685 -21.50 -12.49 -2.44
CA VAL A 685 -20.95 -11.19 -2.05
C VAL A 685 -19.51 -11.39 -1.57
N GLY A 686 -18.59 -10.55 -2.02
CA GLY A 686 -17.20 -10.63 -1.58
C GLY A 686 -16.33 -9.45 -1.99
N ILE A 687 -15.04 -9.55 -1.73
CA ILE A 687 -14.03 -8.54 -2.07
C ILE A 687 -13.05 -9.14 -3.10
N GLY A 688 -12.61 -8.32 -4.06
CA GLY A 688 -11.79 -8.73 -5.18
C GLY A 688 -12.59 -9.18 -6.41
N GLN A 689 -11.88 -9.48 -7.49
CA GLN A 689 -12.46 -10.20 -8.62
C GLN A 689 -12.63 -11.68 -8.28
N ALA A 690 -13.47 -12.41 -9.03
CA ALA A 690 -13.68 -13.84 -8.80
C ALA A 690 -12.41 -14.69 -9.03
N PHE A 691 -11.53 -14.20 -9.90
CA PHE A 691 -10.21 -14.76 -10.19
C PHE A 691 -9.32 -13.73 -10.88
#